data_AF-A0A815UVG6-F1
#
_entry.id   AF-A0A815UVG6-F1
#
_cell.length_a   1.000
_cell.length_b   1.000
_cell.length_c   1.000
_cell.angle_alpha   90.00
_cell.angle_beta   90.00
_cell.angle_gamma   90.00
#
_symmetry.space_group_name_H-M   'P 1'
#
loop_
_entity.id
_entity.type
_entity.pdbx_description
1 polymer ?
#
loop_
_entity_poly.entity_id
_entity_poly.type
_entity_poly.pdbx_seq_one_letter_code
_entity_poly.pdbx_strand_id
1 'polypeptide(L)'
;MDSKPLKPSVKSFHEAAASYVRQPRQRMPSNYLLVWIDASIDQTNKDCKNTLAHLKNVINDVKLCTQPDQCVQVLKQYAHERAFVITSSALGQHLIPEIHGMPQLDAIYIFCGNKFKYQEWTQNWTKIKGVYTNVKDICQALQVALKQCEQDTIASTFLTINEMASTENLNQLESVFMYTQLFKEILLEIEYDRKAIKNLAACCRKVFSGNTSELQLINEFEHDYRPQKAIWWYTRECFTYKMLNQALRISDADIIINMGFFLRDLHQQIQQLYEQQVSSYGGKSFVVYRGQGLIQSDFEKLQKTKGGLMSSNTFLPTSRDEKVSLEFARRASTRLDMVGILFVMLIDPCIRSVPYASIKEMSSFKKDDEILFSMHTVFRVGEIKQMDDKNKLYQVELQLTSDDDEQLRLLTNRIREEASGSTGWERLGNLLLKIDHFNKAEELYNVLLEQTTDTSERTLYYNQLGSIHLNQGDYEKTVWFYEKALEIQQKTVSSNHPSLATLYNNIGMVYNKIGEYRKALSFYGKALEIDQKTLHSNHPYLATSYNNIGNVYNKSGEYSKAFSFYEKALEIREKCLLSNHPDLASSYNNIGSVCDSMGEYLKALSSHEKALKIYRKTLPSNHPDLTISYSNIGSVYHKMGEYSHALSFYENAHEIWQRTLPLNHPHLAASYNNIGQVYKRMGEYSKALSSHEKALKIYLKALPSNHPDLASSYNNIGSVYDNMGEYSKAFSFYEKALEIRQTNLPSNHPSFATSYNNIAGVCYIMEDYSKALSYFERALDIFQRALPPTHANIITVKESIDIVKKNL
;
A
#
# COMPACT_ATOMS: atom_id res chain seq x y z
N MET A 1 -33.38 -38.50 -6.79
CA MET A 1 -32.52 -37.98 -7.87
C MET A 1 -32.24 -36.53 -7.53
N ASP A 2 -31.20 -36.34 -6.71
CA ASP A 2 -30.85 -35.03 -6.14
C ASP A 2 -30.04 -34.24 -7.16
N SER A 3 -30.69 -33.27 -7.80
CA SER A 3 -30.01 -32.26 -8.61
C SER A 3 -29.33 -31.26 -7.66
N LYS A 4 -28.06 -31.50 -7.32
CA LYS A 4 -27.18 -30.44 -6.83
C LYS A 4 -27.16 -29.30 -7.87
N PRO A 5 -27.29 -28.03 -7.48
CA PRO A 5 -27.10 -26.93 -8.41
C PRO A 5 -25.65 -26.98 -8.90
N LEU A 6 -25.45 -27.00 -10.22
CA LEU A 6 -24.13 -26.85 -10.82
C LEU A 6 -23.53 -25.52 -10.36
N LYS A 7 -22.37 -25.58 -9.72
CA LYS A 7 -21.53 -24.39 -9.49
C LYS A 7 -21.21 -23.77 -10.86
N PRO A 8 -21.43 -22.46 -11.07
CA PRO A 8 -21.11 -21.83 -12.34
C PRO A 8 -19.59 -21.84 -12.54
N SER A 9 -19.12 -22.50 -13.60
CA SER A 9 -17.73 -22.42 -14.03
C SER A 9 -17.48 -21.05 -14.66
N VAL A 10 -16.66 -20.23 -14.01
CA VAL A 10 -16.34 -18.88 -14.44
C VAL A 10 -15.48 -18.94 -15.70
N LYS A 11 -16.09 -18.65 -16.85
CA LYS A 11 -15.43 -18.64 -18.18
C LYS A 11 -14.47 -17.44 -18.28
N SER A 12 -13.25 -17.64 -17.79
CA SER A 12 -12.01 -16.84 -17.86
C SER A 12 -12.10 -15.29 -17.73
N PHE A 13 -11.74 -14.82 -16.54
CA PHE A 13 -11.25 -13.46 -16.20
C PHE A 13 -10.23 -12.85 -17.20
N HIS A 14 -9.48 -13.71 -17.90
CA HIS A 14 -8.32 -13.31 -18.67
C HIS A 14 -8.59 -12.69 -20.06
N GLU A 15 -9.81 -12.79 -20.61
CA GLU A 15 -10.17 -12.13 -21.90
C GLU A 15 -10.41 -10.62 -21.72
N ALA A 16 -11.06 -10.20 -20.64
CA ALA A 16 -11.37 -8.79 -20.38
C ALA A 16 -10.16 -7.99 -19.84
N ALA A 17 -9.21 -8.66 -19.15
CA ALA A 17 -7.90 -8.07 -18.85
C ALA A 17 -7.07 -7.77 -20.13
N ALA A 18 -7.40 -8.38 -21.27
CA ALA A 18 -6.75 -8.09 -22.55
C ALA A 18 -7.45 -6.97 -23.36
N SER A 19 -8.71 -6.65 -23.08
CA SER A 19 -9.50 -5.64 -23.83
C SER A 19 -9.52 -4.25 -23.20
N TYR A 20 -9.28 -4.11 -21.89
CA TYR A 20 -9.08 -2.81 -21.24
C TYR A 20 -7.62 -2.36 -21.34
N VAL A 21 -7.24 -1.87 -22.52
CA VAL A 21 -5.91 -1.30 -22.75
C VAL A 21 -5.85 0.13 -22.19
N ARG A 22 -5.34 0.24 -20.96
CA ARG A 22 -4.21 1.18 -20.72
C ARG A 22 -2.98 0.34 -20.35
N GLN A 23 -2.10 0.12 -21.33
CA GLN A 23 -0.72 -0.29 -21.09
C GLN A 23 0.21 0.89 -21.44
N PRO A 24 1.39 1.05 -20.80
CA PRO A 24 2.12 0.05 -20.02
C PRO A 24 2.66 0.53 -18.66
N ARG A 25 2.48 -0.27 -17.60
CA ARG A 25 3.64 -0.74 -16.82
C ARG A 25 4.03 -2.13 -17.32
N GLN A 26 4.24 -2.26 -18.63
CA GLN A 26 4.99 -3.37 -19.20
C GLN A 26 6.48 -3.13 -18.94
N ARG A 27 6.88 -3.44 -17.71
CA ARG A 27 8.12 -4.14 -17.45
C ARG A 27 7.78 -5.07 -16.31
N MET A 28 7.99 -6.38 -16.51
CA MET A 28 8.52 -7.11 -15.37
C MET A 28 9.84 -6.40 -15.05
N PRO A 29 10.01 -5.81 -13.86
CA PRO A 29 11.37 -5.54 -13.42
C PRO A 29 12.00 -6.92 -13.39
N SER A 30 12.94 -7.21 -14.29
CA SER A 30 13.82 -8.32 -13.99
C SER A 30 14.44 -7.93 -12.64
N ASN A 31 14.47 -8.84 -11.65
CA ASN A 31 15.21 -8.56 -10.40
C ASN A 31 16.68 -8.18 -10.69
N TYR A 32 17.13 -8.44 -11.91
CA TYR A 32 18.48 -8.29 -12.40
C TYR A 32 18.52 -7.38 -13.64
N LEU A 33 19.21 -6.27 -13.50
CA LEU A 33 19.56 -5.38 -14.60
C LEU A 33 20.93 -5.78 -15.16
N LEU A 34 21.04 -5.98 -16.48
CA LEU A 34 22.33 -6.10 -17.13
C LEU A 34 22.67 -4.81 -17.87
N VAL A 35 23.76 -4.14 -17.52
CA VAL A 35 24.27 -3.00 -18.28
C VAL A 35 25.48 -3.44 -19.07
N TRP A 36 25.38 -3.44 -20.40
CA TRP A 36 26.51 -3.67 -21.29
C TRP A 36 27.03 -2.33 -21.81
N ILE A 37 28.29 -2.04 -21.50
CA ILE A 37 28.99 -0.83 -21.91
C ILE A 37 30.21 -1.15 -22.78
N ASP A 38 30.17 -0.65 -24.01
CA ASP A 38 31.29 -0.69 -24.93
C ASP A 38 31.18 0.52 -25.90
N ALA A 39 32.32 1.12 -26.24
CA ALA A 39 32.38 2.26 -27.16
C ALA A 39 31.96 1.85 -28.59
N SER A 40 32.07 0.56 -28.93
CA SER A 40 31.72 0.03 -30.24
C SER A 40 30.30 -0.55 -30.35
N ILE A 41 29.41 -0.27 -29.39
CA ILE A 41 28.01 -0.76 -29.45
C ILE A 41 27.28 -0.02 -30.57
N ASP A 42 26.96 -0.77 -31.63
CA ASP A 42 26.10 -0.33 -32.74
C ASP A 42 25.03 -1.40 -32.97
N GLN A 43 23.76 -1.04 -32.73
CA GLN A 43 22.63 -1.95 -32.88
C GLN A 43 22.35 -2.35 -34.33
N THR A 44 22.96 -1.69 -35.32
CA THR A 44 22.86 -2.09 -36.73
C THR A 44 23.81 -3.23 -37.09
N ASN A 45 24.89 -3.41 -36.32
CA ASN A 45 25.90 -4.45 -36.51
C ASN A 45 25.37 -5.85 -36.13
N LYS A 46 25.62 -6.84 -37.00
CA LYS A 46 25.23 -8.23 -36.81
C LYS A 46 25.83 -8.87 -35.56
N ASP A 47 27.09 -8.58 -35.25
CA ASP A 47 27.78 -9.16 -34.08
C ASP A 47 27.26 -8.56 -32.77
N CYS A 48 26.91 -7.27 -32.78
CA CYS A 48 26.26 -6.63 -31.64
C CYS A 48 24.85 -7.19 -31.42
N LYS A 49 24.06 -7.39 -32.49
CA LYS A 49 22.75 -8.05 -32.41
C LYS A 49 22.86 -9.48 -31.88
N ASN A 50 23.85 -10.24 -32.35
CA ASN A 50 24.10 -11.60 -31.89
C ASN A 50 24.48 -11.62 -30.41
N THR A 51 25.41 -10.76 -29.99
CA THR A 51 25.81 -10.63 -28.58
C THR A 51 24.63 -10.25 -27.70
N LEU A 52 23.84 -9.26 -28.10
CA LEU A 52 22.64 -8.85 -27.40
C LEU A 52 21.62 -9.99 -27.28
N ALA A 53 21.45 -10.81 -28.32
CA ALA A 53 20.57 -11.99 -28.27
C ALA A 53 21.06 -13.03 -27.26
N HIS A 54 22.38 -13.31 -27.20
CA HIS A 54 22.96 -14.21 -26.21
C HIS A 54 22.79 -13.68 -24.78
N LEU A 55 22.98 -12.37 -24.57
CA LEU A 55 22.77 -11.74 -23.27
C LEU A 55 21.30 -11.73 -22.86
N LYS A 56 20.38 -11.42 -23.78
CA LYS A 56 18.92 -11.45 -23.54
C LYS A 56 18.39 -12.84 -23.20
N ASN A 57 19.03 -13.89 -23.70
CA ASN A 57 18.72 -15.26 -23.32
C ASN A 57 19.08 -15.57 -21.85
N VAL A 58 19.95 -14.79 -21.22
CA VAL A 58 20.35 -14.93 -19.81
C VAL A 58 19.59 -13.94 -18.92
N ILE A 59 19.62 -12.65 -19.25
CA ILE A 59 18.91 -11.57 -18.54
C ILE A 59 18.06 -10.80 -19.54
N ASN A 60 16.75 -10.76 -19.33
CA ASN A 60 15.83 -10.13 -20.28
C ASN A 60 16.02 -8.60 -20.35
N ASP A 61 16.28 -7.94 -19.22
CA ASP A 61 16.52 -6.49 -19.19
C ASP A 61 18.01 -6.14 -19.38
N VAL A 62 18.39 -5.94 -20.65
CA VAL A 62 19.75 -5.49 -21.03
C VAL A 62 19.71 -4.02 -21.48
N LYS A 63 20.43 -3.17 -20.75
CA LYS A 63 20.68 -1.76 -21.10
C LYS A 63 22.02 -1.62 -21.79
N LEU A 64 22.05 -0.80 -22.82
CA LEU A 64 23.24 -0.52 -23.61
C LEU A 64 23.75 0.89 -23.28
N CYS A 65 25.05 1.02 -23.05
CA CYS A 65 25.69 2.31 -22.80
C CYS A 65 26.95 2.44 -23.66
N THR A 66 27.22 3.61 -24.22
CA THR A 66 28.45 3.86 -24.98
C THR A 66 29.46 4.69 -24.19
N GLN A 67 29.03 5.36 -23.13
CA GLN A 67 29.84 6.24 -22.29
C GLN A 67 29.69 5.92 -20.79
N PRO A 68 30.75 6.08 -19.96
CA PRO A 68 30.69 5.81 -18.52
C PRO A 68 29.58 6.57 -17.79
N ASP A 69 29.40 7.86 -18.07
CA ASP A 69 28.37 8.70 -17.43
C ASP A 69 26.96 8.15 -17.64
N GLN A 70 26.69 7.62 -18.85
CA GLN A 70 25.41 7.00 -19.17
C GLN A 70 25.18 5.74 -18.32
N CYS A 71 26.20 4.92 -18.13
CA CYS A 71 26.14 3.73 -17.28
C CYS A 71 25.84 4.10 -15.82
N VAL A 72 26.52 5.13 -15.29
CA VAL A 72 26.29 5.65 -13.93
C VAL A 72 24.86 6.18 -13.78
N GLN A 73 24.34 6.91 -14.76
CA GLN A 73 22.96 7.40 -14.75
C GLN A 73 21.94 6.25 -14.76
N VAL A 74 22.14 5.22 -15.58
CA VAL A 74 21.30 4.02 -15.60
C VAL A 74 21.33 3.34 -14.22
N LEU A 75 22.51 3.08 -13.66
CA LEU A 75 22.62 2.43 -12.35
C LEU A 75 21.96 3.26 -11.22
N LYS A 76 21.99 4.59 -11.29
CA LYS A 76 21.27 5.48 -10.37
C LYS A 76 19.76 5.47 -10.59
N GLN A 77 19.31 5.40 -11.85
CA GLN A 77 17.89 5.32 -12.20
C GLN A 77 17.27 4.02 -11.67
N TYR A 78 18.01 2.91 -11.72
CA TYR A 78 17.57 1.59 -11.25
C TYR A 78 18.24 1.21 -9.92
N ALA A 79 18.31 2.15 -8.96
CA ALA A 79 18.95 1.93 -7.66
C ALA A 79 18.31 0.81 -6.81
N HIS A 80 17.09 0.38 -7.16
CA HIS A 80 16.33 -0.67 -6.47
C HIS A 80 16.46 -2.06 -7.12
N GLU A 81 17.07 -2.17 -8.31
CA GLU A 81 17.29 -3.43 -9.00
C GLU A 81 18.74 -3.91 -8.80
N ARG A 82 18.96 -5.22 -8.70
CA ARG A 82 20.31 -5.77 -8.62
C ARG A 82 20.97 -5.68 -10.00
N ALA A 83 22.14 -5.07 -10.09
CA ALA A 83 22.78 -4.76 -11.36
C ALA A 83 24.04 -5.60 -11.61
N PHE A 84 24.20 -6.01 -12.86
CA PHE A 84 25.39 -6.62 -13.41
C PHE A 84 25.93 -5.72 -14.52
N VAL A 85 27.25 -5.56 -14.60
CA VAL A 85 27.88 -4.72 -15.62
C VAL A 85 28.84 -5.56 -16.46
N ILE A 86 28.70 -5.49 -17.79
CA ILE A 86 29.70 -5.97 -18.74
C ILE A 86 30.40 -4.74 -19.30
N THR A 87 31.72 -4.64 -19.14
CA THR A 87 32.49 -3.50 -19.65
C THR A 87 33.73 -3.96 -20.41
N SER A 88 34.13 -3.19 -21.42
CA SER A 88 35.42 -3.38 -22.06
C SER A 88 36.57 -3.02 -21.11
N SER A 89 37.72 -3.66 -21.28
CA SER A 89 38.90 -3.35 -20.45
C SER A 89 39.31 -1.85 -20.47
N ALA A 90 39.07 -1.14 -21.58
CA ALA A 90 39.43 0.27 -21.71
C ALA A 90 38.46 1.19 -20.94
N LEU A 91 37.15 0.96 -21.07
CA LEU A 91 36.15 1.77 -20.34
C LEU A 91 36.11 1.40 -18.86
N GLY A 92 36.36 0.13 -18.52
CA GLY A 92 36.38 -0.35 -17.14
C GLY A 92 37.39 0.38 -16.25
N GLN A 93 38.53 0.81 -16.79
CA GLN A 93 39.53 1.56 -16.01
C GLN A 93 39.01 2.89 -15.47
N HIS A 94 38.11 3.56 -16.20
CA HIS A 94 37.49 4.81 -15.80
C HIS A 94 36.17 4.61 -15.06
N LEU A 95 35.37 3.61 -15.47
CA LEU A 95 34.04 3.38 -14.92
C LEU A 95 34.06 2.73 -13.53
N ILE A 96 34.90 1.71 -13.33
CA ILE A 96 34.85 0.87 -12.11
C ILE A 96 35.07 1.66 -10.82
N PRO A 97 36.02 2.63 -10.74
CA PRO A 97 36.18 3.47 -9.55
C PRO A 97 34.90 4.19 -9.11
N GLU A 98 34.03 4.58 -10.05
CA GLU A 98 32.79 5.29 -9.73
C GLU A 98 31.65 4.36 -9.31
N ILE A 99 31.55 3.18 -9.92
CA ILE A 99 30.41 2.27 -9.70
C ILE A 99 30.68 1.20 -8.64
N HIS A 100 31.95 0.94 -8.27
CA HIS A 100 32.30 -0.16 -7.38
C HIS A 100 31.58 -0.08 -6.02
N GLY A 101 31.48 1.12 -5.46
CA GLY A 101 30.83 1.37 -4.16
C GLY A 101 29.30 1.30 -4.19
N MET A 102 28.67 1.21 -5.35
CA MET A 102 27.20 1.20 -5.46
C MET A 102 26.62 -0.08 -4.86
N PRO A 103 25.70 -0.01 -3.86
CA PRO A 103 25.20 -1.20 -3.16
C PRO A 103 24.42 -2.14 -4.09
N GLN A 104 23.72 -1.62 -5.08
CA GLN A 104 22.93 -2.40 -6.03
C GLN A 104 23.77 -3.15 -7.08
N LEU A 105 25.05 -2.83 -7.24
CA LEU A 105 25.95 -3.49 -8.19
C LEU A 105 26.53 -4.77 -7.58
N ASP A 106 26.17 -5.93 -8.13
CA ASP A 106 26.62 -7.24 -7.64
C ASP A 106 27.94 -7.69 -8.25
N ALA A 107 28.06 -7.60 -9.57
CA ALA A 107 29.22 -8.12 -10.28
C ALA A 107 29.52 -7.35 -11.58
N ILE A 108 30.81 -7.29 -11.86
CA ILE A 108 31.39 -6.70 -13.06
C ILE A 108 32.13 -7.79 -13.83
N TYR A 109 31.84 -7.89 -15.12
CA TYR A 109 32.46 -8.83 -16.05
C TYR A 109 33.24 -8.04 -17.10
N ILE A 110 34.53 -8.33 -17.23
CA ILE A 110 35.39 -7.64 -18.20
C ILE A 110 35.41 -8.43 -19.51
N PHE A 111 35.05 -7.78 -20.61
CA PHE A 111 35.16 -8.33 -21.95
C PHE A 111 36.40 -7.75 -22.66
N CYS A 112 37.34 -8.61 -23.06
CA CYS A 112 38.57 -8.16 -23.72
C CYS A 112 39.17 -9.23 -24.63
N GLY A 113 39.96 -8.81 -25.64
CA GLY A 113 40.64 -9.74 -26.55
C GLY A 113 41.86 -10.44 -25.96
N ASN A 114 42.41 -9.98 -24.83
CA ASN A 114 43.59 -10.56 -24.20
C ASN A 114 43.46 -10.57 -22.66
N LYS A 115 43.23 -11.77 -22.12
CA LYS A 115 42.96 -12.01 -20.68
C LYS A 115 44.15 -11.64 -19.77
N PHE A 116 45.38 -11.86 -20.21
CA PHE A 116 46.58 -11.71 -19.37
C PHE A 116 46.95 -10.25 -19.11
N LYS A 117 46.60 -9.35 -20.04
CA LYS A 117 47.01 -7.93 -19.97
C LYS A 117 46.40 -7.18 -18.78
N TYR A 118 45.24 -7.59 -18.28
CA TYR A 118 44.47 -6.83 -17.28
C TYR A 118 44.27 -7.58 -15.96
N GLN A 119 44.86 -8.76 -15.82
CA GLN A 119 44.58 -9.68 -14.71
C GLN A 119 45.04 -9.11 -13.35
N GLU A 120 46.20 -8.45 -13.30
CA GLU A 120 46.68 -7.78 -12.08
C GLU A 120 45.77 -6.61 -11.66
N TRP A 121 45.37 -5.74 -12.60
CA TRP A 121 44.48 -4.62 -12.30
C TRP A 121 43.12 -5.09 -11.76
N THR A 122 42.57 -6.18 -12.31
CA THR A 122 41.28 -6.69 -11.86
C THR A 122 41.27 -7.23 -10.44
N GLN A 123 42.42 -7.66 -9.90
CA GLN A 123 42.52 -8.17 -8.53
C GLN A 123 42.29 -7.09 -7.46
N ASN A 124 42.45 -5.82 -7.81
CA ASN A 124 42.23 -4.69 -6.90
C ASN A 124 40.74 -4.39 -6.65
N TRP A 125 39.82 -5.02 -7.37
CA TRP A 125 38.39 -4.70 -7.34
C TRP A 125 37.54 -5.94 -7.00
N THR A 126 36.97 -5.97 -5.79
CA THR A 126 36.30 -7.17 -5.25
C THR A 126 35.00 -7.57 -5.98
N LYS A 127 34.39 -6.62 -6.72
CA LYS A 127 33.19 -6.87 -7.53
C LYS A 127 33.49 -7.35 -8.95
N ILE A 128 34.75 -7.37 -9.39
CA ILE A 128 35.11 -7.99 -10.67
C ILE A 128 35.10 -9.51 -10.50
N LYS A 129 34.18 -10.19 -11.19
CA LYS A 129 34.00 -11.65 -11.08
C LYS A 129 34.71 -12.44 -12.17
N GLY A 130 35.22 -11.77 -13.20
CA GLY A 130 36.10 -12.42 -14.17
C GLY A 130 36.40 -11.58 -15.40
N VAL A 131 37.40 -12.07 -16.15
CA VAL A 131 37.84 -11.52 -17.43
C VAL A 131 37.65 -12.58 -18.51
N TYR A 132 36.94 -12.20 -19.57
CA TYR A 132 36.45 -13.11 -20.59
C TYR A 132 36.79 -12.62 -22.00
N THR A 133 37.07 -13.56 -22.89
CA THR A 133 37.37 -13.31 -24.31
C THR A 133 36.21 -13.66 -25.23
N ASN A 134 35.17 -14.31 -24.70
CA ASN A 134 33.97 -14.69 -25.44
C ASN A 134 32.71 -14.41 -24.61
N VAL A 135 31.66 -13.93 -25.27
CA VAL A 135 30.34 -13.65 -24.69
C VAL A 135 29.71 -14.91 -24.10
N LYS A 136 29.93 -16.10 -24.70
CA LYS A 136 29.35 -17.36 -24.18
C LYS A 136 29.81 -17.67 -22.75
N ASP A 137 31.07 -17.41 -22.44
CA ASP A 137 31.63 -17.65 -21.11
C ASP A 137 31.11 -16.63 -20.10
N ILE A 138 30.90 -15.37 -20.53
CA ILE A 138 30.21 -14.34 -19.73
C ILE A 138 28.78 -14.77 -19.44
N CYS A 139 28.04 -15.25 -20.45
CA CYS A 139 26.69 -15.76 -20.28
C CYS A 139 26.63 -16.90 -19.25
N GLN A 140 27.56 -17.85 -19.31
CA GLN A 140 27.63 -18.95 -18.34
C GLN A 140 27.92 -18.44 -16.92
N ALA A 141 28.85 -17.50 -16.78
CA ALA A 141 29.16 -16.91 -15.48
C ALA A 141 28.01 -16.07 -14.91
N LEU A 142 27.28 -15.36 -15.76
CA LEU A 142 26.05 -14.65 -15.41
C LEU A 142 24.96 -15.63 -14.97
N GLN A 143 24.72 -16.72 -15.69
CA GLN A 143 23.75 -17.75 -15.31
C GLN A 143 24.03 -18.31 -13.91
N VAL A 144 25.30 -18.60 -13.61
CA VAL A 144 25.72 -19.05 -12.27
C VAL A 144 25.44 -17.99 -11.21
N ALA A 145 25.78 -16.73 -11.47
CA ALA A 145 25.54 -15.64 -10.52
C ALA A 145 24.04 -15.39 -10.28
N LEU A 146 23.21 -15.43 -11.33
CA LEU A 146 21.76 -15.26 -11.22
C LEU A 146 21.12 -16.39 -10.41
N LYS A 147 21.52 -17.63 -10.66
CA LYS A 147 21.03 -18.79 -9.93
C LYS A 147 21.35 -18.70 -8.44
N GLN A 148 22.54 -18.21 -8.09
CA GLN A 148 22.90 -17.93 -6.69
C GLN A 148 22.00 -16.85 -6.09
N CYS A 149 21.80 -15.75 -6.81
CA CYS A 149 20.97 -14.65 -6.34
C CYS A 149 19.51 -15.05 -6.13
N GLU A 150 18.95 -15.91 -6.99
CA GLU A 150 17.58 -16.43 -6.86
C GLU A 150 17.40 -17.35 -5.64
N GLN A 151 18.46 -18.05 -5.22
CA GLN A 151 18.43 -18.94 -4.06
C GLN A 151 18.49 -18.16 -2.72
N ASP A 152 19.21 -17.05 -2.69
CA ASP A 152 19.34 -16.15 -1.52
C ASP A 152 18.10 -15.29 -1.27
N THR A 153 17.10 -15.31 -2.15
CA THR A 153 16.02 -14.31 -2.17
C THR A 153 14.67 -14.82 -1.66
N ILE A 154 14.55 -15.98 -1.01
CA ILE A 154 13.23 -16.44 -0.52
C ILE A 154 12.62 -15.41 0.44
N ALA A 155 11.42 -14.94 0.11
CA ALA A 155 10.66 -14.04 0.96
C ALA A 155 10.12 -14.81 2.15
N SER A 156 10.58 -14.40 3.33
CA SER A 156 10.07 -14.86 4.61
C SER A 156 9.53 -13.68 5.38
N THR A 157 8.40 -13.89 6.02
CA THR A 157 7.82 -12.89 6.93
C THR A 157 7.93 -13.41 8.36
N PHE A 158 8.24 -12.49 9.28
CA PHE A 158 8.55 -12.80 10.67
C PHE A 158 7.54 -12.11 11.59
N LEU A 159 6.99 -12.86 12.55
CA LEU A 159 6.04 -12.36 13.54
C LEU A 159 6.53 -12.62 14.96
N THR A 160 6.70 -11.56 15.74
CA THR A 160 7.22 -11.65 17.12
C THR A 160 6.13 -11.99 18.14
N ILE A 161 6.51 -12.59 19.27
CA ILE A 161 5.60 -12.94 20.38
C ILE A 161 4.78 -11.73 20.86
N ASN A 162 5.39 -10.54 20.91
CA ASN A 162 4.74 -9.32 21.37
C ASN A 162 3.66 -8.84 20.39
N GLU A 163 3.90 -8.94 19.07
CA GLU A 163 2.91 -8.62 18.04
C GLU A 163 1.74 -9.62 18.08
N MET A 164 2.01 -10.88 18.44
CA MET A 164 0.99 -11.93 18.54
C MET A 164 0.18 -11.90 19.84
N ALA A 165 0.73 -11.40 20.94
CA ALA A 165 0.05 -11.35 22.25
C ALA A 165 -0.99 -10.22 22.37
N SER A 166 -0.90 -9.20 21.52
CA SER A 166 -1.85 -8.09 21.48
C SER A 166 -2.97 -8.37 20.46
N THR A 167 -4.19 -8.62 20.93
CA THR A 167 -5.41 -8.53 20.08
C THR A 167 -5.56 -7.13 19.46
N GLU A 168 -4.91 -6.14 20.06
CA GLU A 168 -4.91 -4.72 19.70
C GLU A 168 -4.16 -4.38 18.40
N ASN A 169 -3.36 -5.31 17.82
CA ASN A 169 -2.40 -4.97 16.76
C ASN A 169 -2.57 -5.69 15.42
N LEU A 170 -3.74 -6.31 15.19
CA LEU A 170 -4.05 -7.01 13.94
C LEU A 170 -3.94 -6.13 12.69
N ASN A 171 -4.19 -4.82 12.83
CA ASN A 171 -4.10 -3.84 11.74
C ASN A 171 -2.66 -3.34 11.48
N GLN A 172 -1.69 -3.68 12.34
CA GLN A 172 -0.27 -3.31 12.21
C GLN A 172 0.62 -4.48 11.75
N LEU A 173 0.06 -5.69 11.63
CA LEU A 173 0.79 -6.84 11.09
C LEU A 173 1.24 -6.58 9.65
N GLU A 174 2.42 -7.11 9.27
CA GLU A 174 2.86 -7.09 7.88
C GLU A 174 1.79 -7.77 7.02
N SER A 175 1.12 -6.96 6.20
CA SER A 175 0.08 -7.34 5.22
C SER A 175 0.41 -8.64 4.50
N VAL A 176 1.67 -8.79 4.11
CA VAL A 176 2.18 -9.93 3.33
C VAL A 176 2.01 -11.27 4.05
N PHE A 177 2.20 -11.34 5.38
CA PHE A 177 2.03 -12.60 6.14
C PHE A 177 0.61 -13.13 5.93
N MET A 178 -0.37 -12.25 6.05
CA MET A 178 -1.78 -12.65 6.03
C MET A 178 -2.36 -12.84 4.65
N TYR A 179 -2.02 -11.96 3.73
CA TYR A 179 -2.60 -12.01 2.40
C TYR A 179 -2.09 -13.22 1.63
N THR A 180 -0.85 -13.68 1.86
CA THR A 180 -0.34 -14.86 1.15
C THR A 180 -1.13 -16.13 1.48
N GLN A 181 -1.55 -16.32 2.73
CA GLN A 181 -2.41 -17.45 3.12
C GLN A 181 -3.79 -17.36 2.47
N LEU A 182 -4.40 -16.18 2.48
CA LEU A 182 -5.73 -15.99 1.88
C LEU A 182 -5.70 -16.09 0.36
N PHE A 183 -4.66 -15.56 -0.29
CA PHE A 183 -4.43 -15.76 -1.71
C PHE A 183 -4.34 -17.26 -2.01
N LYS A 184 -3.56 -18.03 -1.25
CA LYS A 184 -3.50 -19.48 -1.40
C LYS A 184 -4.88 -20.11 -1.27
N GLU A 185 -5.60 -19.86 -0.18
CA GLU A 185 -6.95 -20.43 0.05
C GLU A 185 -7.92 -20.10 -1.09
N ILE A 186 -8.00 -18.83 -1.47
CA ILE A 186 -8.92 -18.33 -2.50
C ILE A 186 -8.56 -18.91 -3.87
N LEU A 187 -7.27 -18.87 -4.26
CA LEU A 187 -6.82 -19.38 -5.56
C LEU A 187 -7.05 -20.89 -5.69
N LEU A 188 -7.02 -21.64 -4.58
CA LEU A 188 -7.31 -23.07 -4.56
C LEU A 188 -8.79 -23.39 -4.81
N GLU A 189 -9.70 -22.49 -4.43
CA GLU A 189 -11.15 -22.63 -4.65
C GLU A 189 -11.58 -22.23 -6.06
N ILE A 190 -10.73 -21.47 -6.78
CA ILE A 190 -11.03 -21.00 -8.12
C ILE A 190 -10.91 -22.14 -9.14
N GLU A 191 -11.95 -22.28 -9.96
CA GLU A 191 -11.91 -23.11 -11.16
C GLU A 191 -11.32 -22.34 -12.34
N TYR A 192 -10.23 -22.86 -12.90
CA TYR A 192 -9.58 -22.32 -14.09
C TYR A 192 -9.87 -23.17 -15.32
N ASP A 193 -10.07 -22.53 -16.47
CA ASP A 193 -10.24 -23.17 -17.76
C ASP A 193 -8.92 -23.24 -18.56
N ARG A 194 -8.95 -23.92 -19.72
CA ARG A 194 -7.79 -23.99 -20.62
C ARG A 194 -7.39 -22.63 -21.21
N LYS A 195 -8.26 -21.62 -21.19
CA LYS A 195 -7.91 -20.29 -21.72
C LYS A 195 -6.91 -19.59 -20.80
N ALA A 196 -6.92 -19.86 -19.49
CA ALA A 196 -5.93 -19.33 -18.55
C ALA A 196 -4.48 -19.61 -18.98
N ILE A 197 -4.20 -20.82 -19.47
CA ILE A 197 -2.88 -21.21 -20.00
C ILE A 197 -2.49 -20.32 -21.19
N LYS A 198 -3.41 -20.10 -22.13
CA LYS A 198 -3.16 -19.28 -23.33
C LYS A 198 -2.89 -17.82 -22.98
N ASN A 199 -3.64 -17.29 -22.02
CA ASN A 199 -3.49 -15.90 -21.60
C ASN A 199 -2.19 -15.67 -20.83
N LEU A 200 -1.78 -16.61 -19.97
CA LEU A 200 -0.45 -16.59 -19.37
C LEU A 200 0.62 -16.64 -20.46
N ALA A 201 0.52 -17.57 -21.43
CA ALA A 201 1.48 -17.67 -22.52
C ALA A 201 1.56 -16.38 -23.36
N ALA A 202 0.44 -15.73 -23.67
CA ALA A 202 0.41 -14.44 -24.36
C ALA A 202 1.08 -13.32 -23.55
N CYS A 203 0.87 -13.28 -22.23
CA CYS A 203 1.53 -12.35 -21.34
C CYS A 203 3.06 -12.61 -21.30
N CYS A 204 3.47 -13.87 -21.14
CA CYS A 204 4.87 -14.26 -21.15
C CYS A 204 5.57 -13.91 -22.48
N ARG A 205 4.90 -14.06 -23.63
CA ARG A 205 5.48 -13.66 -24.93
C ARG A 205 5.80 -12.17 -25.01
N LYS A 206 4.97 -11.33 -24.39
CA LYS A 206 5.23 -9.88 -24.29
C LYS A 206 6.41 -9.60 -23.37
N VAL A 207 6.47 -10.29 -22.21
CA VAL A 207 7.55 -10.14 -21.23
C VAL A 207 8.90 -10.57 -21.79
N PHE A 208 8.97 -11.77 -22.38
CA PHE A 208 10.22 -12.35 -22.90
C PHE A 208 10.47 -12.01 -24.37
N SER A 209 9.98 -10.85 -24.83
CA SER A 209 10.17 -10.41 -26.21
C SER A 209 11.66 -10.28 -26.54
N GLY A 210 12.15 -11.13 -27.44
CA GLY A 210 13.56 -11.18 -27.83
C GLY A 210 14.44 -12.19 -27.08
N ASN A 211 13.88 -12.96 -26.13
CA ASN A 211 14.54 -14.14 -25.56
C ASN A 211 14.04 -15.39 -26.30
N THR A 212 14.82 -15.88 -27.26
CA THR A 212 14.37 -16.97 -28.15
C THR A 212 14.20 -18.30 -27.40
N SER A 213 15.01 -18.54 -26.37
CA SER A 213 14.95 -19.75 -25.56
C SER A 213 13.67 -19.80 -24.71
N GLU A 214 13.33 -18.73 -24.00
CA GLU A 214 12.09 -18.67 -23.21
C GLU A 214 10.86 -18.68 -24.12
N LEU A 215 10.90 -18.04 -25.31
CA LEU A 215 9.78 -18.10 -26.27
C LEU A 215 9.49 -19.53 -26.77
N GLN A 216 10.52 -20.36 -26.96
CA GLN A 216 10.32 -21.77 -27.29
C GLN A 216 9.68 -22.53 -26.13
N LEU A 217 10.15 -22.30 -24.90
CA LEU A 217 9.61 -22.91 -23.68
C LEU A 217 8.16 -22.49 -23.42
N ILE A 218 7.78 -21.24 -23.73
CA ILE A 218 6.41 -20.74 -23.62
C ILE A 218 5.49 -21.46 -24.62
N ASN A 219 5.93 -21.68 -25.85
CA ASN A 219 5.15 -22.42 -26.84
C ASN A 219 4.96 -23.89 -26.44
N GLU A 220 6.03 -24.52 -25.91
CA GLU A 220 5.95 -25.88 -25.35
C GLU A 220 4.98 -25.92 -24.17
N PHE A 221 5.07 -24.97 -23.24
CA PHE A 221 4.17 -24.87 -22.09
C PHE A 221 2.70 -24.72 -22.53
N GLU A 222 2.39 -23.83 -23.48
CA GLU A 222 1.00 -23.63 -23.92
C GLU A 222 0.37 -24.89 -24.51
N HIS A 223 1.15 -25.71 -25.22
CA HIS A 223 0.67 -26.94 -25.86
C HIS A 223 0.63 -28.15 -24.91
N ASP A 224 1.72 -28.34 -24.15
CA ASP A 224 2.01 -29.58 -23.43
C ASP A 224 1.72 -29.53 -21.94
N TYR A 225 1.42 -28.35 -21.38
CA TYR A 225 1.10 -28.23 -19.97
C TYR A 225 -0.12 -29.08 -19.59
N ARG A 226 0.03 -29.84 -18.50
CA ARG A 226 -1.02 -30.63 -17.86
C ARG A 226 -0.87 -30.46 -16.34
N PRO A 227 -1.97 -30.45 -15.56
CA PRO A 227 -1.90 -30.29 -14.10
C PRO A 227 -0.94 -31.27 -13.41
N GLN A 228 -0.83 -32.50 -13.91
CA GLN A 228 0.06 -33.55 -13.37
C GLN A 228 1.55 -33.29 -13.64
N LYS A 229 1.90 -32.26 -14.41
CA LYS A 229 3.28 -31.85 -14.69
C LYS A 229 3.64 -30.52 -14.02
N ALA A 230 2.84 -30.01 -13.08
CA ALA A 230 3.07 -28.72 -12.45
C ALA A 230 4.43 -28.66 -11.72
N ILE A 231 4.78 -29.67 -10.91
CA ILE A 231 6.09 -29.79 -10.24
C ILE A 231 7.23 -29.88 -11.27
N TRP A 232 7.05 -30.64 -12.35
CA TRP A 232 8.05 -30.74 -13.40
C TRP A 232 8.34 -29.38 -14.05
N TRP A 233 7.28 -28.62 -14.37
CA TRP A 233 7.41 -27.27 -14.90
C TRP A 233 7.93 -26.28 -13.85
N TYR A 234 7.62 -26.45 -12.57
CA TYR A 234 8.13 -25.60 -11.49
C TYR A 234 9.63 -25.80 -11.26
N THR A 235 10.12 -27.03 -11.38
CA THR A 235 11.54 -27.36 -11.17
C THR A 235 12.40 -27.18 -12.43
N ARG A 236 11.78 -27.01 -13.60
CA ARG A 236 12.50 -26.79 -14.88
C ARG A 236 13.07 -25.38 -14.90
N GLU A 237 14.26 -25.26 -15.50
CA GLU A 237 14.89 -23.96 -15.73
C GLU A 237 14.15 -23.20 -16.85
N CYS A 238 13.02 -22.58 -16.51
CA CYS A 238 12.20 -21.77 -17.40
C CYS A 238 11.44 -20.66 -16.65
N PHE A 239 10.68 -19.86 -17.40
CA PHE A 239 9.94 -18.72 -16.89
C PHE A 239 9.00 -19.00 -15.70
N THR A 240 8.42 -20.20 -15.58
CA THR A 240 7.42 -20.54 -14.54
C THR A 240 7.98 -20.38 -13.13
N TYR A 241 9.15 -20.96 -12.85
CA TYR A 241 9.83 -20.84 -11.55
C TYR A 241 10.17 -19.38 -11.24
N LYS A 242 10.81 -18.70 -12.19
CA LYS A 242 11.33 -17.34 -12.03
C LYS A 242 10.19 -16.35 -11.78
N MET A 243 9.17 -16.37 -12.64
CA MET A 243 8.01 -15.48 -12.54
C MET A 243 7.22 -15.74 -11.26
N LEU A 244 6.93 -17.01 -10.94
CA LEU A 244 6.10 -17.32 -9.79
C LEU A 244 6.76 -16.92 -8.48
N ASN A 245 8.01 -17.35 -8.27
CA ASN A 245 8.71 -17.02 -7.03
C ASN A 245 9.00 -15.52 -6.94
N GLN A 246 9.29 -14.84 -8.04
CA GLN A 246 9.42 -13.38 -8.02
C GLN A 246 8.12 -12.70 -7.62
N ALA A 247 6.99 -13.08 -8.24
CA ALA A 247 5.70 -12.50 -7.94
C ALA A 247 5.28 -12.72 -6.49
N LEU A 248 5.48 -13.92 -5.95
CA LEU A 248 5.23 -14.22 -4.55
C LEU A 248 6.13 -13.41 -3.60
N ARG A 249 7.40 -13.16 -3.97
CA ARG A 249 8.34 -12.37 -3.15
C ARG A 249 7.97 -10.91 -3.03
N ILE A 250 7.57 -10.29 -4.15
CA ILE A 250 7.21 -8.87 -4.19
C ILE A 250 5.71 -8.63 -4.03
N SER A 251 4.95 -9.70 -3.76
CA SER A 251 3.49 -9.70 -3.69
C SER A 251 2.82 -9.09 -4.93
N ASP A 252 3.33 -9.41 -6.12
CA ASP A 252 2.76 -8.98 -7.40
C ASP A 252 1.43 -9.71 -7.66
N ALA A 253 0.33 -9.08 -7.24
CA ALA A 253 -1.02 -9.62 -7.39
C ALA A 253 -1.37 -9.93 -8.86
N ASP A 254 -0.89 -9.16 -9.83
CA ASP A 254 -1.21 -9.38 -11.25
C ASP A 254 -0.63 -10.69 -11.75
N ILE A 255 0.65 -10.95 -11.46
CA ILE A 255 1.30 -12.20 -11.88
C ILE A 255 0.73 -13.38 -11.06
N ILE A 256 0.53 -13.21 -9.76
CA ILE A 256 -0.04 -14.27 -8.90
C ILE A 256 -1.42 -14.71 -9.41
N ILE A 257 -2.31 -13.78 -9.73
CA ILE A 257 -3.64 -14.08 -10.27
C ILE A 257 -3.54 -14.73 -11.65
N ASN A 258 -2.68 -14.22 -12.54
CA ASN A 258 -2.47 -14.80 -13.87
C ASN A 258 -1.88 -16.21 -13.83
N MET A 259 -1.06 -16.50 -12.81
CA MET A 259 -0.50 -17.84 -12.55
C MET A 259 -1.38 -18.67 -11.61
N GLY A 260 -2.58 -18.22 -11.25
CA GLY A 260 -3.45 -18.87 -10.27
C GLY A 260 -3.75 -20.34 -10.59
N PHE A 261 -3.95 -20.68 -11.87
CA PHE A 261 -4.16 -22.07 -12.28
C PHE A 261 -2.92 -22.93 -12.03
N PHE A 262 -1.73 -22.41 -12.33
CA PHE A 262 -0.47 -23.11 -12.17
C PHE A 262 -0.14 -23.28 -10.68
N LEU A 263 -0.42 -22.26 -9.88
CA LEU A 263 -0.34 -22.28 -8.41
C LEU A 263 -1.22 -23.38 -7.82
N ARG A 264 -2.49 -23.42 -8.23
CA ARG A 264 -3.46 -24.42 -7.77
C ARG A 264 -3.00 -25.83 -8.15
N ASP A 265 -2.64 -26.04 -9.42
CA ASP A 265 -2.21 -27.35 -9.91
C ASP A 265 -0.92 -27.82 -9.22
N LEU A 266 0.04 -26.92 -8.97
CA LEU A 266 1.27 -27.21 -8.23
C LEU A 266 0.97 -27.64 -6.79
N HIS A 267 0.11 -26.90 -6.09
CA HIS A 267 -0.30 -27.24 -4.75
C HIS A 267 -1.05 -28.59 -4.69
N GLN A 268 -2.00 -28.82 -5.60
CA GLN A 268 -2.73 -30.08 -5.70
C GLN A 268 -1.79 -31.27 -5.97
N GLN A 269 -0.77 -31.08 -6.82
CA GLN A 269 0.19 -32.14 -7.08
C GLN A 269 1.06 -32.45 -5.85
N ILE A 270 1.49 -31.42 -5.09
CA ILE A 270 2.22 -31.62 -3.83
C ILE A 270 1.33 -32.35 -2.82
N GLN A 271 0.06 -31.95 -2.68
CA GLN A 271 -0.92 -32.61 -1.81
C GLN A 271 -1.12 -34.09 -2.18
N GLN A 272 -1.27 -34.40 -3.47
CA GLN A 272 -1.44 -35.78 -3.94
C GLN A 272 -0.22 -36.64 -3.63
N LEU A 273 1.00 -36.12 -3.85
CA LEU A 273 2.23 -36.83 -3.51
C LEU A 273 2.39 -36.98 -1.99
N TYR A 274 2.03 -35.96 -1.22
CA TYR A 274 2.03 -36.01 0.24
C TYR A 274 1.15 -37.16 0.72
N GLU A 275 -0.09 -37.27 0.25
CA GLU A 275 -1.02 -38.35 0.62
C GLU A 275 -0.50 -39.74 0.26
N GLN A 276 0.19 -39.87 -0.88
CA GLN A 276 0.82 -41.12 -1.30
C GLN A 276 2.03 -41.49 -0.42
N GLN A 277 2.78 -40.48 0.03
CA GLN A 277 4.04 -40.65 0.77
C GLN A 277 3.85 -40.67 2.29
N VAL A 278 2.75 -40.16 2.82
CA VAL A 278 2.58 -39.94 4.27
C VAL A 278 2.72 -41.22 5.09
N SER A 279 2.25 -42.35 4.52
CA SER A 279 2.37 -43.68 5.12
C SER A 279 3.82 -44.16 5.26
N SER A 280 4.70 -43.73 4.35
CA SER A 280 6.12 -44.11 4.34
C SER A 280 6.94 -43.44 5.45
N TYR A 281 6.46 -42.33 6.02
CA TYR A 281 7.14 -41.63 7.14
C TYR A 281 6.91 -42.31 8.50
N GLY A 282 5.97 -43.25 8.60
CA GLY A 282 5.76 -44.06 9.81
C GLY A 282 5.41 -43.25 11.08
N GLY A 283 4.90 -42.02 10.92
CA GLY A 283 4.58 -41.11 12.03
C GLY A 283 5.78 -40.58 12.81
N LYS A 284 7.02 -40.83 12.37
CA LYS A 284 8.23 -40.34 13.05
C LYS A 284 8.62 -38.98 12.49
N SER A 285 8.89 -38.04 13.37
CA SER A 285 9.43 -36.73 12.99
C SER A 285 10.78 -36.90 12.28
N PHE A 286 11.04 -36.04 11.30
CA PHE A 286 12.30 -36.02 10.55
C PHE A 286 12.79 -34.59 10.35
N VAL A 287 14.06 -34.45 9.98
CA VAL A 287 14.69 -33.14 9.77
C VAL A 287 14.94 -32.91 8.29
N VAL A 288 14.66 -31.69 7.84
CA VAL A 288 15.10 -31.18 6.54
C VAL A 288 15.88 -29.89 6.75
N TYR A 289 16.75 -29.59 5.79
CA TYR A 289 17.70 -28.50 5.86
C TYR A 289 17.50 -27.55 4.69
N ARG A 290 17.81 -26.28 4.93
CA ARG A 290 17.89 -25.26 3.89
C ARG A 290 18.96 -24.25 4.24
N GLY A 291 19.89 -23.99 3.32
CA GLY A 291 20.83 -22.88 3.44
C GLY A 291 20.47 -21.73 2.53
N GLN A 292 20.58 -20.50 3.03
CA GLN A 292 20.39 -19.27 2.24
C GLN A 292 21.09 -18.07 2.89
N GLY A 293 21.28 -17.00 2.12
CA GLY A 293 21.57 -15.68 2.67
C GLY A 293 20.32 -14.96 3.19
N LEU A 294 20.49 -14.14 4.23
CA LEU A 294 19.57 -13.07 4.61
C LEU A 294 20.32 -11.75 4.62
N ILE A 295 19.68 -10.68 4.17
CA ILE A 295 20.22 -9.34 4.39
C ILE A 295 20.21 -9.00 5.89
N GLN A 296 21.13 -8.13 6.31
CA GLN A 296 21.32 -7.80 7.72
C GLN A 296 20.02 -7.37 8.44
N SER A 297 19.18 -6.56 7.78
CA SER A 297 17.90 -6.11 8.36
C SER A 297 16.92 -7.25 8.61
N ASP A 298 16.85 -8.23 7.70
CA ASP A 298 15.96 -9.38 7.83
C ASP A 298 16.48 -10.35 8.89
N PHE A 299 17.80 -10.47 9.01
CA PHE A 299 18.42 -11.22 10.10
C PHE A 299 18.12 -10.60 11.47
N GLU A 300 18.19 -9.28 11.59
CA GLU A 300 17.81 -8.59 12.83
C GLU A 300 16.34 -8.80 13.20
N LYS A 301 15.44 -8.85 12.20
CA LYS A 301 14.02 -9.23 12.40
C LYS A 301 13.90 -10.69 12.88
N LEU A 302 14.60 -11.61 12.22
CA LEU A 302 14.61 -13.03 12.59
C LEU A 302 15.09 -13.24 14.04
N GLN A 303 16.14 -12.53 14.47
CA GLN A 303 16.64 -12.61 15.85
C GLN A 303 15.58 -12.19 16.88
N LYS A 304 14.79 -11.15 16.59
CA LYS A 304 13.68 -10.70 17.45
C LYS A 304 12.48 -11.65 17.44
N THR A 305 12.44 -12.58 16.49
CA THR A 305 11.33 -13.51 16.27
C THR A 305 11.52 -14.85 16.98
N LYS A 306 12.54 -14.99 17.83
CA LYS A 306 12.74 -16.18 18.66
C LYS A 306 11.47 -16.51 19.48
N GLY A 307 10.97 -17.73 19.32
CA GLY A 307 9.71 -18.23 19.89
C GLY A 307 8.42 -17.77 19.17
N GLY A 308 8.56 -16.88 18.17
CA GLY A 308 7.49 -16.43 17.28
C GLY A 308 7.33 -17.26 16.01
N LEU A 309 6.67 -16.71 14.99
CA LEU A 309 6.34 -17.40 13.74
C LEU A 309 7.12 -16.85 12.55
N MET A 310 7.47 -17.74 11.63
CA MET A 310 8.08 -17.44 10.34
C MET A 310 7.26 -18.10 9.23
N SER A 311 6.79 -17.35 8.23
CA SER A 311 6.16 -17.92 7.04
C SER A 311 7.11 -17.89 5.85
N SER A 312 7.08 -18.94 5.03
CA SER A 312 7.65 -18.92 3.68
C SER A 312 6.57 -18.55 2.67
N ASN A 313 6.66 -17.35 2.08
CA ASN A 313 5.63 -16.86 1.16
C ASN A 313 5.73 -17.53 -0.22
N THR A 314 6.87 -18.14 -0.54
CA THR A 314 7.07 -18.99 -1.73
C THR A 314 6.96 -20.47 -1.38
N PHE A 315 6.88 -21.33 -2.41
CA PHE A 315 7.17 -22.75 -2.22
C PHE A 315 8.60 -22.90 -1.71
N LEU A 316 8.79 -23.80 -0.74
CA LEU A 316 10.04 -23.90 0.00
C LEU A 316 10.76 -25.19 -0.35
N PRO A 317 11.79 -25.14 -1.21
CA PRO A 317 12.61 -26.31 -1.49
C PRO A 317 13.61 -26.52 -0.35
N THR A 318 13.70 -27.78 0.10
CA THR A 318 14.57 -28.21 1.21
C THR A 318 15.26 -29.53 0.85
N SER A 319 16.37 -29.83 1.54
CA SER A 319 17.15 -31.05 1.34
C SER A 319 17.20 -31.88 2.62
N ARG A 320 17.24 -33.20 2.48
CA ARG A 320 17.58 -34.09 3.61
C ARG A 320 19.07 -34.14 3.91
N ASP A 321 19.91 -33.65 3.00
CA ASP A 321 21.35 -33.56 3.20
C ASP A 321 21.73 -32.19 3.76
N GLU A 322 22.18 -32.19 5.02
CA GLU A 322 22.69 -31.00 5.72
C GLU A 322 23.87 -30.37 4.97
N LYS A 323 24.78 -31.16 4.39
CA LYS A 323 26.00 -30.64 3.75
C LYS A 323 25.67 -29.82 2.52
N VAL A 324 24.69 -30.27 1.73
CA VAL A 324 24.19 -29.55 0.56
C VAL A 324 23.66 -28.18 0.99
N SER A 325 22.84 -28.15 2.04
CA SER A 325 22.27 -26.90 2.58
C SER A 325 23.34 -25.99 3.19
N LEU A 326 24.24 -26.52 3.99
CA LEU A 326 25.29 -25.76 4.66
C LEU A 326 26.24 -25.08 3.66
N GLU A 327 26.51 -25.70 2.52
CA GLU A 327 27.31 -25.10 1.46
C GLU A 327 26.65 -23.82 0.90
N PHE A 328 25.32 -23.79 0.77
CA PHE A 328 24.61 -22.57 0.37
C PHE A 328 24.71 -21.47 1.43
N ALA A 329 24.52 -21.81 2.71
CA ALA A 329 24.63 -20.86 3.81
C ALA A 329 26.05 -20.26 3.91
N ARG A 330 27.09 -21.11 3.77
CA ARG A 330 28.49 -20.67 3.76
C ARG A 330 28.78 -19.71 2.62
N ARG A 331 28.32 -20.02 1.40
CA ARG A 331 28.51 -19.13 0.24
C ARG A 331 27.89 -17.76 0.47
N ALA A 332 26.66 -17.70 1.00
CA ALA A 332 26.02 -16.42 1.33
C ALA A 332 26.81 -15.62 2.38
N SER A 333 27.38 -16.28 3.39
CA SER A 333 28.17 -15.61 4.45
C SER A 333 29.45 -14.92 3.96
N THR A 334 29.93 -15.24 2.75
CA THR A 334 31.10 -14.58 2.15
C THR A 334 30.79 -13.18 1.62
N ARG A 335 29.51 -12.81 1.52
CA ARG A 335 29.06 -11.51 1.02
C ARG A 335 29.02 -10.49 2.14
N LEU A 336 29.43 -9.25 1.84
CA LEU A 336 29.54 -8.18 2.84
C LEU A 336 28.19 -7.81 3.47
N ASP A 337 27.12 -7.86 2.69
CA ASP A 337 25.76 -7.40 2.99
C ASP A 337 24.82 -8.49 3.54
N MET A 338 25.30 -9.75 3.59
CA MET A 338 24.48 -10.90 3.97
C MET A 338 25.00 -11.64 5.20
N VAL A 339 24.08 -12.35 5.83
CA VAL A 339 24.29 -13.35 6.87
C VAL A 339 23.89 -14.70 6.29
N GLY A 340 24.78 -15.68 6.35
CA GLY A 340 24.48 -17.06 5.96
C GLY A 340 23.66 -17.76 7.04
N ILE A 341 22.55 -18.37 6.64
CA ILE A 341 21.63 -19.07 7.55
C ILE A 341 21.48 -20.51 7.10
N LEU A 342 21.73 -21.45 8.02
CA LEU A 342 21.32 -22.84 7.92
C LEU A 342 20.05 -23.04 8.74
N PHE A 343 18.92 -23.18 8.07
CA PHE A 343 17.68 -23.61 8.70
C PHE A 343 17.69 -25.12 8.90
N VAL A 344 17.43 -25.52 10.14
CA VAL A 344 17.24 -26.91 10.56
C VAL A 344 15.77 -27.07 10.93
N MET A 345 14.99 -27.70 10.05
CA MET A 345 13.54 -27.75 10.14
C MET A 345 13.08 -29.12 10.66
N LEU A 346 12.45 -29.15 11.82
CA LEU A 346 11.84 -30.33 12.41
C LEU A 346 10.41 -30.48 11.88
N ILE A 347 10.17 -31.59 11.18
CA ILE A 347 8.89 -31.89 10.53
C ILE A 347 8.18 -32.99 11.29
N ASP A 348 6.99 -32.67 11.78
CA ASP A 348 6.06 -33.65 12.33
C ASP A 348 5.05 -34.08 11.25
N PRO A 349 5.11 -35.32 10.74
CA PRO A 349 4.18 -35.82 9.72
C PRO A 349 2.73 -35.96 10.22
N CYS A 350 2.47 -35.82 11.52
CA CYS A 350 1.11 -35.77 12.06
C CYS A 350 0.40 -34.44 11.73
N ILE A 351 1.14 -33.37 11.38
CA ILE A 351 0.58 -32.08 10.97
C ILE A 351 0.09 -32.17 9.52
N ARG A 352 -1.20 -32.49 9.33
CA ARG A 352 -1.78 -32.72 8.00
C ARG A 352 -2.22 -31.46 7.26
N SER A 353 -2.27 -30.31 7.92
CA SER A 353 -2.74 -29.06 7.29
C SER A 353 -1.74 -28.47 6.28
N VAL A 354 -0.47 -28.88 6.35
CA VAL A 354 0.59 -28.33 5.51
C VAL A 354 1.16 -29.40 4.58
N PRO A 355 0.80 -29.40 3.27
CA PRO A 355 1.33 -30.37 2.34
C PRO A 355 2.79 -30.10 1.98
N TYR A 356 3.57 -31.18 1.97
CA TYR A 356 4.93 -31.25 1.48
C TYR A 356 5.18 -32.62 0.85
N ALA A 357 6.09 -32.72 -0.11
CA ALA A 357 6.38 -33.99 -0.77
C ALA A 357 7.84 -34.11 -1.17
N SER A 358 8.38 -35.33 -1.17
CA SER A 358 9.59 -35.64 -1.94
C SER A 358 9.25 -35.57 -3.42
N ILE A 359 9.98 -34.73 -4.15
CA ILE A 359 9.73 -34.47 -5.56
C ILE A 359 10.76 -35.13 -6.49
N LYS A 360 11.66 -35.96 -5.96
CA LYS A 360 12.77 -36.58 -6.71
C LYS A 360 12.35 -37.23 -8.04
N GLU A 361 11.23 -37.94 -8.05
CA GLU A 361 10.74 -38.66 -9.24
C GLU A 361 9.96 -37.77 -10.22
N MET A 362 9.48 -36.60 -9.77
CA MET A 362 8.63 -35.68 -10.54
C MET A 362 9.39 -34.44 -11.01
N SER A 363 10.49 -34.11 -10.35
CA SER A 363 11.37 -33.00 -10.68
C SER A 363 12.03 -33.20 -12.04
N SER A 364 12.20 -32.08 -12.76
CA SER A 364 13.04 -32.04 -13.95
C SER A 364 14.53 -32.30 -13.60
N PHE A 365 14.91 -32.09 -12.34
CA PHE A 365 16.25 -32.26 -11.81
C PHE A 365 16.30 -33.44 -10.81
N LYS A 366 16.85 -34.58 -11.23
CA LYS A 366 16.75 -35.87 -10.50
C LYS A 366 17.86 -36.15 -9.45
N LYS A 367 18.71 -35.17 -9.13
CA LYS A 367 19.94 -35.42 -8.37
C LYS A 367 19.74 -35.50 -6.85
N ASP A 368 18.84 -34.70 -6.28
CA ASP A 368 18.69 -34.58 -4.82
C ASP A 368 17.34 -35.11 -4.34
N ASP A 369 17.29 -35.67 -3.12
CA ASP A 369 16.03 -35.99 -2.41
C ASP A 369 15.45 -34.70 -1.83
N GLU A 370 14.92 -33.88 -2.74
CA GLU A 370 14.32 -32.58 -2.43
C GLU A 370 12.92 -32.75 -1.86
N ILE A 371 12.68 -32.16 -0.69
CA ILE A 371 11.35 -32.03 -0.09
C ILE A 371 10.85 -30.61 -0.40
N LEU A 372 9.76 -30.53 -1.15
CA LEU A 372 9.11 -29.26 -1.52
C LEU A 372 7.87 -29.05 -0.66
N PHE A 373 7.85 -27.94 0.08
CA PHE A 373 6.66 -27.50 0.81
C PHE A 373 5.82 -26.56 -0.02
N SER A 374 4.50 -26.61 0.19
CA SER A 374 3.57 -25.62 -0.34
C SER A 374 3.96 -24.18 0.06
N MET A 375 3.57 -23.20 -0.76
CA MET A 375 3.57 -21.80 -0.35
C MET A 375 2.80 -21.56 0.96
N HIS A 376 3.19 -20.50 1.65
CA HIS A 376 2.73 -20.11 2.99
C HIS A 376 2.87 -21.23 4.02
N THR A 377 4.01 -21.91 4.02
CA THR A 377 4.34 -22.83 5.12
C THR A 377 4.83 -22.03 6.31
N VAL A 378 4.26 -22.27 7.48
CA VAL A 378 4.57 -21.56 8.72
C VAL A 378 5.38 -22.45 9.66
N PHE A 379 6.40 -21.85 10.27
CA PHE A 379 7.26 -22.48 11.25
C PHE A 379 7.34 -21.64 12.53
N ARG A 380 7.48 -22.30 13.68
CA ARG A 380 7.86 -21.64 14.92
C ARG A 380 9.38 -21.55 14.99
N VAL A 381 9.89 -20.35 15.27
CA VAL A 381 11.33 -20.09 15.35
C VAL A 381 11.85 -20.53 16.71
N GLY A 382 12.75 -21.50 16.72
CA GLY A 382 13.41 -22.04 17.90
C GLY A 382 14.72 -21.31 18.23
N GLU A 383 15.75 -22.08 18.58
CA GLU A 383 17.06 -21.53 18.90
C GLU A 383 17.80 -21.00 17.68
N ILE A 384 18.51 -19.89 17.87
CA ILE A 384 19.38 -19.26 16.86
C ILE A 384 20.81 -19.29 17.41
N LYS A 385 21.69 -20.05 16.75
CA LYS A 385 23.06 -20.31 17.21
C LYS A 385 24.06 -19.84 16.17
N GLN A 386 25.09 -19.10 16.58
CA GLN A 386 26.21 -18.77 15.70
C GLN A 386 27.10 -20.00 15.52
N MET A 387 27.49 -20.33 14.28
CA MET A 387 28.28 -21.52 13.96
C MET A 387 29.79 -21.24 13.84
N ASP A 388 30.16 -20.01 13.51
CA ASP A 388 31.56 -19.59 13.31
C ASP A 388 31.71 -18.14 13.80
N ASP A 389 32.74 -17.86 14.60
CA ASP A 389 33.01 -16.51 15.12
C ASP A 389 33.54 -15.57 14.02
N LYS A 390 34.08 -16.11 12.92
CA LYS A 390 34.70 -15.32 11.83
C LYS A 390 33.78 -15.09 10.63
N ASN A 391 32.88 -16.02 10.37
CA ASN A 391 31.95 -15.96 9.25
C ASN A 391 30.55 -15.67 9.80
N LYS A 392 29.82 -14.72 9.20
CA LYS A 392 28.44 -14.35 9.56
C LYS A 392 27.47 -15.52 9.28
N LEU A 393 27.63 -16.65 9.96
CA LEU A 393 27.00 -17.93 9.68
C LEU A 393 26.27 -18.42 10.93
N TYR A 394 24.96 -18.65 10.79
CA TYR A 394 24.08 -19.03 11.89
C TYR A 394 23.26 -20.26 11.54
N GLN A 395 22.99 -21.07 12.56
CA GLN A 395 22.01 -22.15 12.53
C GLN A 395 20.73 -21.66 13.19
N VAL A 396 19.60 -21.92 12.55
CA VAL A 396 18.27 -21.54 13.06
C VAL A 396 17.39 -22.77 13.08
N GLU A 397 16.92 -23.14 14.27
CA GLU A 397 15.98 -24.23 14.45
C GLU A 397 14.56 -23.75 14.13
N LEU A 398 13.85 -24.51 13.29
CA LEU A 398 12.47 -24.24 12.90
C LEU A 398 11.62 -25.47 13.19
N GLN A 399 10.44 -25.29 13.77
CA GLN A 399 9.48 -26.37 13.98
C GLN A 399 8.23 -26.13 13.14
N LEU A 400 7.83 -27.11 12.33
CA LEU A 400 6.60 -27.00 11.54
C LEU A 400 5.39 -26.81 12.46
N THR A 401 4.51 -25.88 12.11
CA THR A 401 3.26 -25.61 12.85
C THR A 401 2.03 -25.97 12.00
N SER A 402 0.90 -26.24 12.66
CA SER A 402 -0.39 -26.48 11.99
C SER A 402 -1.23 -25.21 11.88
N ASP A 403 -2.29 -25.28 11.07
CA ASP A 403 -3.29 -24.21 10.92
C ASP A 403 -4.13 -24.03 12.21
N ASP A 404 -4.08 -25.00 13.12
CA ASP A 404 -4.74 -24.98 14.43
C ASP A 404 -3.94 -24.24 15.51
N ASP A 405 -2.77 -23.68 15.17
CA ASP A 405 -2.06 -22.76 16.05
C ASP A 405 -3.01 -21.61 16.43
N GLU A 406 -3.30 -21.47 17.73
CA GLU A 406 -4.33 -20.57 18.24
C GLU A 406 -4.12 -19.13 17.76
N GLN A 407 -2.85 -18.72 17.63
CA GLN A 407 -2.45 -17.38 17.21
C GLN A 407 -2.65 -17.20 15.70
N LEU A 408 -2.31 -18.20 14.89
CA LEU A 408 -2.57 -18.20 13.45
C LEU A 408 -4.07 -18.22 13.13
N ARG A 409 -4.87 -18.94 13.94
CA ARG A 409 -6.32 -19.06 13.77
C ARG A 409 -7.05 -17.75 14.03
N LEU A 410 -6.71 -17.04 15.11
CA LEU A 410 -7.28 -15.72 15.43
C LEU A 410 -7.05 -14.72 14.30
N LEU A 411 -5.82 -14.71 13.78
CA LEU A 411 -5.35 -13.83 12.73
C LEU A 411 -6.07 -14.14 11.39
N THR A 412 -6.20 -15.41 11.04
CA THR A 412 -6.80 -15.85 9.76
C THR A 412 -8.32 -15.71 9.73
N ASN A 413 -9.02 -15.95 10.85
CA ASN A 413 -10.48 -15.93 10.88
C ASN A 413 -11.06 -14.53 10.60
N ARG A 414 -10.48 -13.47 11.16
CA ARG A 414 -10.96 -12.10 10.93
C ARG A 414 -10.91 -11.73 9.45
N ILE A 415 -9.80 -12.04 8.79
CA ILE A 415 -9.63 -11.63 7.39
C ILE A 415 -10.41 -12.56 6.44
N ARG A 416 -10.67 -13.82 6.81
CA ARG A 416 -11.63 -14.68 6.09
C ARG A 416 -13.04 -14.10 6.10
N GLU A 417 -13.48 -13.51 7.22
CA GLU A 417 -14.76 -12.80 7.29
C GLU A 417 -14.76 -11.56 6.37
N GLU A 418 -13.68 -10.79 6.38
CA GLU A 418 -13.55 -9.58 5.56
C GLU A 418 -13.40 -9.84 4.06
N ALA A 419 -12.82 -10.98 3.67
CA ALA A 419 -12.71 -11.44 2.29
C ALA A 419 -13.77 -12.50 1.94
N SER A 420 -14.89 -12.53 2.66
CA SER A 420 -15.99 -13.46 2.42
C SER A 420 -16.66 -13.19 1.06
N GLY A 421 -17.22 -14.23 0.46
CA GLY A 421 -17.83 -14.16 -0.87
C GLY A 421 -18.45 -15.51 -1.23
N SER A 422 -19.38 -15.52 -2.17
CA SER A 422 -20.09 -16.74 -2.58
C SER A 422 -19.25 -17.63 -3.51
N THR A 423 -18.29 -17.02 -4.22
CA THR A 423 -17.35 -17.70 -5.11
C THR A 423 -15.91 -17.31 -4.79
N GLY A 424 -14.94 -18.15 -5.20
CA GLY A 424 -13.51 -17.81 -5.06
C GLY A 424 -13.15 -16.49 -5.74
N TRP A 425 -13.78 -16.15 -6.87
CA TRP A 425 -13.55 -14.88 -7.55
C TRP A 425 -14.11 -13.68 -6.78
N GLU A 426 -15.28 -13.80 -6.15
CA GLU A 426 -15.80 -12.74 -5.27
C GLU A 426 -14.91 -12.52 -4.06
N ARG A 427 -14.45 -13.61 -3.44
CA ARG A 427 -13.49 -13.55 -2.32
C ARG A 427 -12.20 -12.86 -2.76
N LEU A 428 -11.70 -13.16 -3.96
CA LEU A 428 -10.52 -12.50 -4.53
C LEU A 428 -10.76 -11.01 -4.74
N GLY A 429 -11.92 -10.62 -5.27
CA GLY A 429 -12.29 -9.21 -5.43
C GLY A 429 -12.32 -8.46 -4.10
N ASN A 430 -12.96 -9.03 -3.08
CA ASN A 430 -13.01 -8.44 -1.75
C ASN A 430 -11.63 -8.36 -1.10
N LEU A 431 -10.78 -9.37 -1.29
CA LEU A 431 -9.39 -9.33 -0.84
C LEU A 431 -8.62 -8.18 -1.53
N LEU A 432 -8.74 -8.04 -2.84
CA LEU A 432 -8.09 -6.96 -3.62
C LEU A 432 -8.52 -5.56 -3.15
N LEU A 433 -9.79 -5.37 -2.80
CA LEU A 433 -10.28 -4.12 -2.20
C LEU A 433 -9.64 -3.83 -0.86
N LYS A 434 -9.42 -4.87 -0.04
CA LYS A 434 -8.83 -4.73 1.30
C LYS A 434 -7.35 -4.40 1.27
N ILE A 435 -6.65 -4.81 0.21
CA ILE A 435 -5.23 -4.51 0.00
C ILE A 435 -5.01 -3.26 -0.86
N ASP A 436 -6.04 -2.45 -1.11
CA ASP A 436 -6.01 -1.24 -1.92
C ASP A 436 -5.58 -1.45 -3.40
N HIS A 437 -5.72 -2.67 -3.92
CA HIS A 437 -5.51 -3.00 -5.33
C HIS A 437 -6.77 -2.69 -6.17
N PHE A 438 -7.27 -1.45 -6.07
CA PHE A 438 -8.55 -1.01 -6.65
C PHE A 438 -8.66 -1.26 -8.16
N ASN A 439 -7.61 -1.00 -8.93
CA ASN A 439 -7.62 -1.21 -10.39
C ASN A 439 -7.83 -2.69 -10.74
N LYS A 440 -7.23 -3.59 -9.97
CA LYS A 440 -7.34 -5.03 -10.23
C LYS A 440 -8.70 -5.57 -9.81
N ALA A 441 -9.22 -5.06 -8.70
CA ALA A 441 -10.59 -5.33 -8.29
C ALA A 441 -11.60 -4.82 -9.35
N GLU A 442 -11.36 -3.64 -9.93
CA GLU A 442 -12.18 -3.06 -11.01
C GLU A 442 -12.22 -3.97 -12.24
N GLU A 443 -11.06 -4.39 -12.73
CA GLU A 443 -10.95 -5.35 -13.83
C GLU A 443 -11.78 -6.60 -13.53
N LEU A 444 -11.61 -7.18 -12.33
CA LEU A 444 -12.28 -8.41 -11.91
C LEU A 444 -13.80 -8.26 -11.85
N TYR A 445 -14.32 -7.25 -11.17
CA TYR A 445 -15.77 -7.06 -11.07
C TYR A 445 -16.42 -6.70 -12.41
N ASN A 446 -15.71 -6.00 -13.31
CA ASN A 446 -16.20 -5.80 -14.67
C ASN A 446 -16.34 -7.12 -15.42
N VAL A 447 -15.36 -8.02 -15.32
CA VAL A 447 -15.46 -9.35 -15.96
C VAL A 447 -16.62 -10.16 -15.38
N LEU A 448 -16.72 -10.20 -14.04
CA LEU A 448 -17.80 -10.92 -13.37
C LEU A 448 -19.17 -10.38 -13.78
N LEU A 449 -19.31 -9.06 -13.89
CA LEU A 449 -20.53 -8.38 -14.33
C LEU A 449 -20.92 -8.68 -15.78
N GLU A 450 -19.95 -8.80 -16.69
CA GLU A 450 -20.20 -9.18 -18.09
C GLU A 450 -20.69 -10.64 -18.21
N GLN A 451 -20.28 -11.51 -17.28
CA GLN A 451 -20.54 -12.95 -17.35
C GLN A 451 -21.81 -13.37 -16.63
N THR A 452 -22.22 -12.64 -15.60
CA THR A 452 -23.42 -13.00 -14.85
C THR A 452 -24.70 -12.44 -15.49
N THR A 453 -25.71 -13.30 -15.56
CA THR A 453 -27.10 -12.93 -15.85
C THR A 453 -27.94 -12.83 -14.58
N ASP A 454 -27.41 -13.25 -13.43
CA ASP A 454 -28.13 -13.24 -12.16
C ASP A 454 -28.26 -11.81 -11.63
N THR A 455 -29.50 -11.38 -11.38
CA THR A 455 -29.78 -9.99 -10.98
C THR A 455 -29.21 -9.62 -9.61
N SER A 456 -29.07 -10.59 -8.70
CA SER A 456 -28.51 -10.37 -7.36
C SER A 456 -27.00 -10.18 -7.44
N GLU A 457 -26.31 -11.06 -8.17
CA GLU A 457 -24.87 -10.94 -8.44
C GLU A 457 -24.54 -9.64 -9.17
N ARG A 458 -25.31 -9.28 -10.21
CA ARG A 458 -25.14 -8.00 -10.93
C ARG A 458 -25.24 -6.80 -10.00
N THR A 459 -26.21 -6.81 -9.09
CA THR A 459 -26.38 -5.74 -8.11
C THR A 459 -25.18 -5.66 -7.17
N LEU A 460 -24.69 -6.81 -6.70
CA LEU A 460 -23.47 -6.89 -5.89
C LEU A 460 -22.26 -6.32 -6.64
N TYR A 461 -22.02 -6.72 -7.88
CA TYR A 461 -20.87 -6.27 -8.66
C TYR A 461 -20.93 -4.78 -8.99
N TYR A 462 -22.10 -4.24 -9.33
CA TYR A 462 -22.27 -2.79 -9.48
C TYR A 462 -21.99 -2.05 -8.16
N ASN A 463 -22.39 -2.60 -7.01
CA ASN A 463 -22.06 -2.03 -5.70
C ASN A 463 -20.55 -2.04 -5.43
N GLN A 464 -19.84 -3.12 -5.76
CA GLN A 464 -18.39 -3.18 -5.57
C GLN A 464 -17.66 -2.20 -6.50
N LEU A 465 -18.07 -2.10 -7.77
CA LEU A 465 -17.54 -1.09 -8.71
C LEU A 465 -17.78 0.34 -8.24
N GLY A 466 -18.97 0.63 -7.66
CA GLY A 466 -19.23 1.92 -7.02
C GLY A 466 -18.27 2.18 -5.85
N SER A 467 -18.04 1.17 -4.99
CA SER A 467 -17.08 1.27 -3.88
C SER A 467 -15.65 1.52 -4.35
N ILE A 468 -15.22 0.86 -5.44
CA ILE A 468 -13.90 1.05 -6.04
C ILE A 468 -13.69 2.49 -6.48
N HIS A 469 -14.62 3.02 -7.28
CA HIS A 469 -14.52 4.40 -7.78
C HIS A 469 -14.65 5.43 -6.67
N LEU A 470 -15.40 5.12 -5.60
CA LEU A 470 -15.48 5.98 -4.42
C LEU A 470 -14.12 6.12 -3.74
N ASN A 471 -13.36 5.03 -3.64
CA ASN A 471 -12.02 5.02 -3.06
C ASN A 471 -10.99 5.70 -3.99
N GLN A 472 -11.16 5.59 -5.31
CA GLN A 472 -10.35 6.31 -6.30
C GLN A 472 -10.70 7.82 -6.38
N GLY A 473 -11.82 8.26 -5.80
CA GLY A 473 -12.30 9.64 -5.85
C GLY A 473 -13.07 10.01 -7.13
N ASP A 474 -13.41 9.05 -7.99
CA ASP A 474 -14.23 9.25 -9.18
C ASP A 474 -15.73 9.21 -8.80
N TYR A 475 -16.21 10.34 -8.29
CA TYR A 475 -17.57 10.43 -7.77
C TYR A 475 -18.65 10.28 -8.84
N GLU A 476 -18.37 10.65 -10.10
CA GLU A 476 -19.33 10.54 -11.20
C GLU A 476 -19.61 9.08 -11.53
N LYS A 477 -18.55 8.28 -11.74
CA LYS A 477 -18.71 6.82 -11.94
C LYS A 477 -19.31 6.15 -10.71
N THR A 478 -18.91 6.58 -9.52
CA THR A 478 -19.46 6.05 -8.27
C THR A 478 -21.00 6.15 -8.25
N VAL A 479 -21.54 7.34 -8.54
CA VAL A 479 -23.00 7.55 -8.60
C VAL A 479 -23.61 6.67 -9.67
N TRP A 480 -23.02 6.62 -10.87
CA TRP A 480 -23.54 5.80 -11.97
C TRP A 480 -23.66 4.32 -11.59
N PHE A 481 -22.64 3.76 -10.96
CA PHE A 481 -22.61 2.37 -10.53
C PHE A 481 -23.64 2.07 -9.44
N TYR A 482 -23.74 2.91 -8.40
CA TYR A 482 -24.74 2.73 -7.36
C TYR A 482 -26.17 2.94 -7.87
N GLU A 483 -26.40 3.87 -8.80
CA GLU A 483 -27.71 4.05 -9.44
C GLU A 483 -28.10 2.84 -10.30
N LYS A 484 -27.14 2.20 -10.99
CA LYS A 484 -27.39 0.95 -11.72
C LYS A 484 -27.76 -0.20 -10.79
N ALA A 485 -27.05 -0.35 -9.66
CA ALA A 485 -27.40 -1.32 -8.64
C ALA A 485 -28.81 -1.05 -8.05
N LEU A 486 -29.13 0.21 -7.78
CA LEU A 486 -30.44 0.65 -7.30
C LEU A 486 -31.57 0.35 -8.29
N GLU A 487 -31.36 0.63 -9.59
CA GLU A 487 -32.35 0.39 -10.64
C GLU A 487 -32.74 -1.10 -10.73
N ILE A 488 -31.75 -2.00 -10.61
CA ILE A 488 -31.99 -3.45 -10.61
C ILE A 488 -32.74 -3.83 -9.34
N GLN A 489 -32.24 -3.42 -8.18
CA GLN A 489 -32.81 -3.77 -6.88
C GLN A 489 -34.27 -3.32 -6.75
N GLN A 490 -34.61 -2.11 -7.23
CA GLN A 490 -35.99 -1.59 -7.21
C GLN A 490 -36.97 -2.46 -8.01
N LYS A 491 -36.50 -3.18 -9.04
CA LYS A 491 -37.31 -4.08 -9.86
C LYS A 491 -37.42 -5.48 -9.28
N THR A 492 -36.49 -5.89 -8.40
CA THR A 492 -36.37 -7.28 -7.93
C THR A 492 -36.87 -7.50 -6.51
N VAL A 493 -36.85 -6.48 -5.64
CA VAL A 493 -37.31 -6.60 -4.25
C VAL A 493 -38.42 -5.62 -3.90
N SER A 494 -39.07 -5.82 -2.76
CA SER A 494 -40.12 -4.94 -2.26
C SER A 494 -39.58 -3.54 -1.94
N SER A 495 -40.45 -2.52 -1.99
CA SER A 495 -40.08 -1.11 -1.78
C SER A 495 -39.49 -0.81 -0.40
N ASN A 496 -39.72 -1.68 0.59
CA ASN A 496 -39.16 -1.58 1.94
C ASN A 496 -38.03 -2.60 2.17
N HIS A 497 -37.40 -3.15 1.15
CA HIS A 497 -36.33 -4.12 1.36
C HIS A 497 -35.05 -3.43 1.89
N PRO A 498 -34.38 -3.94 2.95
CA PRO A 498 -33.23 -3.28 3.57
C PRO A 498 -32.06 -2.96 2.61
N SER A 499 -31.85 -3.76 1.57
CA SER A 499 -30.80 -3.48 0.57
C SER A 499 -31.02 -2.16 -0.20
N LEU A 500 -32.27 -1.70 -0.35
CA LEU A 500 -32.57 -0.39 -0.92
C LEU A 500 -32.10 0.74 0.01
N ALA A 501 -32.28 0.57 1.32
CA ALA A 501 -31.78 1.54 2.31
C ALA A 501 -30.25 1.65 2.24
N THR A 502 -29.53 0.53 2.12
CA THR A 502 -28.08 0.51 1.93
C THR A 502 -27.66 1.28 0.67
N LEU A 503 -28.32 1.04 -0.46
CA LEU A 503 -28.03 1.72 -1.73
C LEU A 503 -28.29 3.23 -1.65
N TYR A 504 -29.42 3.63 -1.07
CA TYR A 504 -29.74 5.03 -0.84
C TYR A 504 -28.74 5.71 0.11
N ASN A 505 -28.29 5.02 1.17
CA ASN A 505 -27.24 5.50 2.07
C ASN A 505 -25.91 5.70 1.33
N ASN A 506 -25.51 4.76 0.47
CA ASN A 506 -24.29 4.86 -0.33
C ASN A 506 -24.34 6.04 -1.30
N ILE A 507 -25.44 6.20 -2.05
CA ILE A 507 -25.62 7.34 -2.97
C ILE A 507 -25.67 8.66 -2.20
N GLY A 508 -26.38 8.70 -1.06
CA GLY A 508 -26.43 9.88 -0.19
C GLY A 508 -25.05 10.30 0.32
N MET A 509 -24.20 9.35 0.68
CA MET A 509 -22.82 9.60 1.09
C MET A 509 -21.99 10.22 -0.02
N VAL A 510 -22.15 9.75 -1.27
CA VAL A 510 -21.42 10.28 -2.41
C VAL A 510 -21.82 11.72 -2.67
N TYR A 511 -23.12 12.03 -2.73
CA TYR A 511 -23.59 13.42 -2.86
C TYR A 511 -23.14 14.32 -1.70
N ASN A 512 -23.07 13.79 -0.47
CA ASN A 512 -22.52 14.53 0.67
C ASN A 512 -21.03 14.82 0.52
N LYS A 513 -20.24 13.92 -0.09
CA LYS A 513 -18.83 14.17 -0.40
C LYS A 513 -18.64 15.19 -1.52
N ILE A 514 -19.50 15.18 -2.54
CA ILE A 514 -19.47 16.16 -3.65
C ILE A 514 -19.91 17.56 -3.19
N GLY A 515 -20.69 17.67 -2.10
CA GLY A 515 -21.24 18.94 -1.61
C GLY A 515 -22.68 19.21 -2.07
N GLU A 516 -23.31 18.23 -2.75
CA GLU A 516 -24.71 18.28 -3.20
C GLU A 516 -25.67 17.92 -2.06
N TYR A 517 -25.69 18.74 -1.01
CA TYR A 517 -26.35 18.44 0.26
C TYR A 517 -27.86 18.17 0.13
N ARG A 518 -28.56 18.84 -0.79
CA ARG A 518 -30.00 18.60 -1.01
C ARG A 518 -30.27 17.20 -1.56
N LYS A 519 -29.46 16.72 -2.51
CA LYS A 519 -29.56 15.36 -3.05
C LYS A 519 -29.21 14.34 -1.97
N ALA A 520 -28.12 14.59 -1.22
CA ALA A 520 -27.72 13.75 -0.09
C ALA A 520 -28.86 13.57 0.93
N LEU A 521 -29.49 14.66 1.37
CA LEU A 521 -30.63 14.62 2.28
C LEU A 521 -31.83 13.85 1.71
N SER A 522 -32.12 14.00 0.40
CA SER A 522 -33.20 13.23 -0.23
C SER A 522 -32.94 11.73 -0.19
N PHE A 523 -31.71 11.30 -0.51
CA PHE A 523 -31.33 9.89 -0.51
C PHE A 523 -31.27 9.31 0.90
N TYR A 524 -30.64 10.01 1.84
CA TYR A 524 -30.64 9.59 3.25
C TYR A 524 -32.04 9.55 3.86
N GLY A 525 -32.93 10.48 3.46
CA GLY A 525 -34.33 10.46 3.88
C GLY A 525 -35.07 9.20 3.41
N LYS A 526 -34.86 8.78 2.16
CA LYS A 526 -35.43 7.51 1.65
C LYS A 526 -34.89 6.29 2.38
N ALA A 527 -33.58 6.26 2.67
CA ALA A 527 -32.97 5.19 3.45
C ALA A 527 -33.58 5.12 4.87
N LEU A 528 -33.66 6.26 5.55
CA LEU A 528 -34.24 6.37 6.88
C LEU A 528 -35.70 5.93 6.92
N GLU A 529 -36.51 6.28 5.91
CA GLU A 529 -37.92 5.86 5.83
C GLU A 529 -38.06 4.33 5.76
N ILE A 530 -37.20 3.67 4.97
CA ILE A 530 -37.18 2.21 4.86
C ILE A 530 -36.72 1.60 6.19
N ASP A 531 -35.64 2.10 6.77
CA ASP A 531 -35.10 1.62 8.05
C ASP A 531 -36.16 1.76 9.17
N GLN A 532 -36.91 2.87 9.22
CA GLN A 532 -37.96 3.09 10.21
C GLN A 532 -39.15 2.12 10.08
N LYS A 533 -39.46 1.69 8.85
CA LYS A 533 -40.54 0.73 8.58
C LYS A 533 -40.14 -0.72 8.86
N THR A 534 -38.86 -1.03 8.79
CA THR A 534 -38.35 -2.42 8.78
C THR A 534 -37.63 -2.82 10.05
N LEU A 535 -37.01 -1.87 10.75
CA LEU A 535 -36.18 -2.11 11.92
C LEU A 535 -36.90 -1.69 13.19
N HIS A 536 -36.49 -2.27 14.32
CA HIS A 536 -36.95 -1.81 15.63
C HIS A 536 -36.44 -0.39 15.92
N SER A 537 -37.18 0.39 16.70
CA SER A 537 -36.89 1.82 16.96
C SER A 537 -35.51 2.11 17.55
N ASN A 538 -34.89 1.13 18.22
CA ASN A 538 -33.54 1.23 18.80
C ASN A 538 -32.45 0.55 17.94
N HIS A 539 -32.71 0.26 16.66
CA HIS A 539 -31.74 -0.46 15.83
C HIS A 539 -30.53 0.42 15.48
N PRO A 540 -29.28 -0.08 15.58
CA PRO A 540 -28.08 0.70 15.29
C PRO A 540 -28.07 1.40 13.93
N TYR A 541 -28.63 0.78 12.88
CA TYR A 541 -28.75 1.39 11.55
C TYR A 541 -29.59 2.68 11.53
N LEU A 542 -30.63 2.79 12.37
CA LEU A 542 -31.37 4.06 12.49
C LEU A 542 -30.47 5.17 13.04
N ALA A 543 -29.62 4.86 14.03
CA ALA A 543 -28.65 5.81 14.54
C ALA A 543 -27.65 6.25 13.46
N THR A 544 -27.18 5.31 12.62
CA THR A 544 -26.31 5.63 11.49
C THR A 544 -27.00 6.54 10.47
N SER A 545 -28.25 6.27 10.12
CA SER A 545 -29.04 7.09 9.19
C SER A 545 -29.26 8.51 9.75
N TYR A 546 -29.63 8.66 11.02
CA TYR A 546 -29.74 9.98 11.66
C TYR A 546 -28.39 10.72 11.73
N ASN A 547 -27.30 10.01 12.07
CA ASN A 547 -25.96 10.59 12.10
C ASN A 547 -25.51 11.10 10.72
N ASN A 548 -25.81 10.36 9.65
CA ASN A 548 -25.49 10.76 8.28
C ASN A 548 -26.25 12.03 7.87
N ILE A 549 -27.53 12.13 8.21
CA ILE A 549 -28.32 13.36 8.00
C ILE A 549 -27.76 14.52 8.82
N GLY A 550 -27.40 14.28 10.08
CA GLY A 550 -26.74 15.26 10.94
C GLY A 550 -25.44 15.79 10.33
N ASN A 551 -24.61 14.90 9.76
CA ASN A 551 -23.39 15.28 9.04
C ASN A 551 -23.66 16.21 7.85
N VAL A 552 -24.73 15.97 7.09
CA VAL A 552 -25.08 16.83 5.96
C VAL A 552 -25.51 18.21 6.44
N TYR A 553 -26.37 18.29 7.46
CA TYR A 553 -26.78 19.57 8.04
C TYR A 553 -25.61 20.34 8.67
N ASN A 554 -24.66 19.63 9.30
CA ASN A 554 -23.47 20.25 9.88
C ASN A 554 -22.62 20.90 8.79
N LYS A 555 -22.40 20.19 7.67
CA LYS A 555 -21.66 20.71 6.51
C LYS A 555 -22.40 21.82 5.75
N SER A 556 -23.73 21.83 5.75
CA SER A 556 -24.52 22.90 5.14
C SER A 556 -24.66 24.15 6.03
N GLY A 557 -24.13 24.12 7.25
CA GLY A 557 -24.20 25.23 8.22
C GLY A 557 -25.51 25.30 9.00
N GLU A 558 -26.41 24.32 8.84
CA GLU A 558 -27.68 24.23 9.57
C GLU A 558 -27.49 23.54 10.93
N TYR A 559 -26.65 24.12 11.79
CA TYR A 559 -26.14 23.48 13.01
C TYR A 559 -27.22 23.03 13.99
N SER A 560 -28.31 23.79 14.16
CA SER A 560 -29.41 23.38 15.06
C SER A 560 -30.12 22.11 14.59
N LYS A 561 -30.28 21.92 13.27
CA LYS A 561 -30.84 20.67 12.73
C LYS A 561 -29.84 19.53 12.92
N ALA A 562 -28.56 19.77 12.61
CA ALA A 562 -27.51 18.78 12.81
C ALA A 562 -27.47 18.27 14.26
N PHE A 563 -27.52 19.18 15.23
CA PHE A 563 -27.59 18.86 16.66
C PHE A 563 -28.78 17.94 16.99
N SER A 564 -29.99 18.29 16.56
CA SER A 564 -31.19 17.45 16.79
C SER A 564 -31.06 16.04 16.20
N PHE A 565 -30.46 15.91 15.01
CA PHE A 565 -30.22 14.61 14.38
C PHE A 565 -29.14 13.79 15.09
N TYR A 566 -28.05 14.43 15.54
CA TYR A 566 -27.02 13.75 16.32
C TYR A 566 -27.53 13.32 17.70
N GLU A 567 -28.37 14.10 18.37
CA GLU A 567 -29.00 13.70 19.64
C GLU A 567 -29.86 12.45 19.48
N LYS A 568 -30.69 12.38 18.42
CA LYS A 568 -31.47 11.16 18.12
C LYS A 568 -30.58 9.94 17.88
N ALA A 569 -29.48 10.13 17.16
CA ALA A 569 -28.52 9.05 16.93
C ALA A 569 -27.85 8.59 18.24
N LEU A 570 -27.48 9.53 19.11
CA LEU A 570 -26.91 9.25 20.42
C LEU A 570 -27.91 8.50 21.30
N GLU A 571 -29.17 8.94 21.38
CA GLU A 571 -30.21 8.32 22.21
C GLU A 571 -30.41 6.83 21.84
N ILE A 572 -30.42 6.53 20.54
CA ILE A 572 -30.54 5.14 20.07
C ILE A 572 -29.29 4.33 20.48
N ARG A 573 -28.09 4.88 20.25
CA ARG A 573 -26.82 4.22 20.59
C ARG A 573 -26.68 3.97 22.09
N GLU A 574 -27.11 4.90 22.94
CA GLU A 574 -27.10 4.73 24.41
C GLU A 574 -28.01 3.59 24.87
N LYS A 575 -29.07 3.28 24.13
CA LYS A 575 -29.99 2.17 24.43
C LYS A 575 -29.49 0.81 23.92
N CYS A 576 -28.72 0.77 22.83
CA CYS A 576 -28.33 -0.50 22.18
C CYS A 576 -26.85 -0.88 22.34
N LEU A 577 -25.99 0.02 22.82
CA LEU A 577 -24.57 -0.22 22.99
C LEU A 577 -24.14 -0.17 24.45
N LEU A 578 -23.04 -0.86 24.77
CA LEU A 578 -22.38 -0.75 26.07
C LEU A 578 -21.85 0.67 26.28
N SER A 579 -21.81 1.15 27.53
CA SER A 579 -21.45 2.53 27.88
C SER A 579 -20.04 2.97 27.46
N ASN A 580 -19.14 2.03 27.15
CA ASN A 580 -17.80 2.31 26.66
C ASN A 580 -17.64 2.03 25.14
N HIS A 581 -18.72 1.79 24.39
CA HIS A 581 -18.61 1.46 22.97
C HIS A 581 -18.06 2.65 22.14
N PRO A 582 -17.09 2.44 21.23
CA PRO A 582 -16.50 3.52 20.42
C PRO A 582 -17.51 4.39 19.65
N ASP A 583 -18.60 3.81 19.13
CA ASP A 583 -19.66 4.58 18.45
C ASP A 583 -20.36 5.62 19.33
N LEU A 584 -20.40 5.43 20.65
CA LEU A 584 -20.88 6.46 21.58
C LEU A 584 -19.90 7.64 21.61
N ALA A 585 -18.60 7.36 21.64
CA ALA A 585 -17.58 8.40 21.59
C ALA A 585 -17.64 9.19 20.27
N SER A 586 -17.83 8.52 19.14
CA SER A 586 -18.04 9.17 17.83
C SER A 586 -19.27 10.09 17.85
N SER A 587 -20.37 9.66 18.49
CA SER A 587 -21.59 10.45 18.63
C SER A 587 -21.36 11.71 19.47
N TYR A 588 -20.70 11.57 20.62
CA TYR A 588 -20.34 12.71 21.47
C TYR A 588 -19.37 13.67 20.77
N ASN A 589 -18.43 13.18 19.96
CA ASN A 589 -17.55 14.03 19.16
C ASN A 589 -18.33 14.84 18.10
N ASN A 590 -19.32 14.24 17.44
CA ASN A 590 -20.16 14.95 16.47
C ASN A 590 -21.01 16.04 17.16
N ILE A 591 -21.60 15.73 18.31
CA ILE A 591 -22.32 16.70 19.14
C ILE A 591 -21.39 17.82 19.60
N GLY A 592 -20.19 17.48 20.07
CA GLY A 592 -19.20 18.47 20.50
C GLY A 592 -18.82 19.43 19.36
N SER A 593 -18.59 18.88 18.16
CA SER A 593 -18.20 19.66 16.98
C SER A 593 -19.30 20.62 16.51
N VAL A 594 -20.57 20.20 16.57
CA VAL A 594 -21.69 21.09 16.20
C VAL A 594 -21.93 22.14 17.29
N CYS A 595 -21.79 21.80 18.58
CA CYS A 595 -21.85 22.79 19.67
C CYS A 595 -20.73 23.83 19.55
N ASP A 596 -19.50 23.41 19.20
CA ASP A 596 -18.38 24.32 18.93
C ASP A 596 -18.71 25.27 17.76
N SER A 597 -19.32 24.74 16.70
CA SER A 597 -19.75 25.54 15.55
C SER A 597 -20.88 26.53 15.87
N MET A 598 -21.74 26.21 16.85
CA MET A 598 -22.77 27.11 17.38
C MET A 598 -22.23 28.13 18.40
N GLY A 599 -20.96 28.03 18.81
CA GLY A 599 -20.37 28.86 19.87
C GLY A 599 -20.73 28.40 21.30
N GLU A 600 -21.36 27.24 21.46
CA GLU A 600 -21.71 26.65 22.75
C GLU A 600 -20.52 25.89 23.37
N TYR A 601 -19.42 26.60 23.63
CA TYR A 601 -18.12 26.00 23.96
C TYR A 601 -18.14 25.06 25.18
N LEU A 602 -18.88 25.38 26.23
CA LEU A 602 -18.97 24.52 27.42
C LEU A 602 -19.66 23.18 27.14
N LYS A 603 -20.72 23.17 26.31
CA LYS A 603 -21.36 21.93 25.87
C LYS A 603 -20.47 21.13 24.93
N ALA A 604 -19.69 21.83 24.09
CA ALA A 604 -18.70 21.22 23.21
C ALA A 604 -17.62 20.48 24.02
N LEU A 605 -17.03 21.15 25.01
CA LEU A 605 -16.04 20.55 25.93
C LEU A 605 -16.61 19.32 26.64
N SER A 606 -17.78 19.45 27.28
CA SER A 606 -18.43 18.32 27.97
C SER A 606 -18.62 17.11 27.07
N SER A 607 -19.00 17.33 25.80
CA SER A 607 -19.21 16.24 24.85
C SER A 607 -17.87 15.62 24.39
N HIS A 608 -16.89 16.44 24.03
CA HIS A 608 -15.57 15.93 23.64
C HIS A 608 -14.83 15.21 24.78
N GLU A 609 -14.98 15.66 26.02
CA GLU A 609 -14.40 14.99 27.21
C GLU A 609 -15.05 13.63 27.46
N LYS A 610 -16.36 13.50 27.27
CA LYS A 610 -17.04 12.19 27.31
C LYS A 610 -16.51 11.25 26.24
N ALA A 611 -16.35 11.74 25.00
CA ALA A 611 -15.76 10.96 23.91
C ALA A 611 -14.33 10.50 24.24
N LEU A 612 -13.49 11.43 24.70
CA LEU A 612 -12.11 11.14 25.10
C LEU A 612 -12.05 10.11 26.23
N LYS A 613 -12.93 10.21 27.23
CA LYS A 613 -13.00 9.26 28.35
C LYS A 613 -13.34 7.85 27.88
N ILE A 614 -14.26 7.71 26.93
CA ILE A 614 -14.60 6.41 26.33
C ILE A 614 -13.40 5.88 25.55
N TYR A 615 -12.83 6.66 24.63
CA TYR A 615 -11.69 6.23 23.83
C TYR A 615 -10.47 5.85 24.68
N ARG A 616 -10.15 6.59 25.75
CA ARG A 616 -9.06 6.23 26.67
C ARG A 616 -9.26 4.89 27.38
N LYS A 617 -10.50 4.43 27.52
CA LYS A 617 -10.82 3.13 28.14
C LYS A 617 -10.82 1.99 27.14
N THR A 618 -11.08 2.25 25.87
CA THR A 618 -11.34 1.21 24.87
C THR A 618 -10.33 1.12 23.74
N LEU A 619 -9.54 2.17 23.54
CA LEU A 619 -8.53 2.22 22.50
C LEU A 619 -7.13 2.25 23.10
N PRO A 620 -6.13 1.67 22.40
CA PRO A 620 -4.73 1.80 22.77
C PRO A 620 -4.30 3.26 22.90
N SER A 621 -3.32 3.51 23.77
CA SER A 621 -2.83 4.88 24.08
C SER A 621 -2.30 5.65 22.86
N ASN A 622 -1.98 4.95 21.78
CA ASN A 622 -1.47 5.48 20.52
C ASN A 622 -2.52 5.52 19.39
N HIS A 623 -3.80 5.27 19.67
CA HIS A 623 -4.82 5.22 18.62
C HIS A 623 -5.12 6.61 18.01
N PRO A 624 -5.25 6.73 16.67
CA PRO A 624 -5.55 7.99 15.99
C PRO A 624 -6.77 8.76 16.52
N ASP A 625 -7.85 8.07 16.90
CA ASP A 625 -9.06 8.71 17.42
C ASP A 625 -8.82 9.54 18.71
N LEU A 626 -7.83 9.16 19.54
CA LEU A 626 -7.42 9.96 20.69
C LEU A 626 -6.86 11.31 20.25
N THR A 627 -6.11 11.34 19.14
CA THR A 627 -5.54 12.58 18.59
C THR A 627 -6.61 13.55 18.11
N ILE A 628 -7.68 13.01 17.51
CA ILE A 628 -8.83 13.80 17.04
C ILE A 628 -9.55 14.41 18.24
N SER A 629 -9.85 13.62 19.27
CA SER A 629 -10.49 14.11 20.49
C SER A 629 -9.66 15.17 21.21
N TYR A 630 -8.36 14.95 21.38
CA TYR A 630 -7.47 15.96 21.97
C TYR A 630 -7.41 17.24 21.13
N SER A 631 -7.31 17.12 19.81
CA SER A 631 -7.28 18.28 18.90
C SER A 631 -8.59 19.08 18.94
N ASN A 632 -9.74 18.40 19.04
CA ASN A 632 -11.05 19.06 19.15
C ASN A 632 -11.17 19.84 20.47
N ILE A 633 -10.78 19.24 21.59
CA ILE A 633 -10.77 19.93 22.90
C ILE A 633 -9.81 21.14 22.85
N GLY A 634 -8.60 20.95 22.30
CA GLY A 634 -7.63 22.04 22.13
C GLY A 634 -8.18 23.19 21.28
N SER A 635 -8.92 22.87 20.20
CA SER A 635 -9.58 23.86 19.34
C SER A 635 -10.63 24.68 20.10
N VAL A 636 -11.45 24.04 20.93
CA VAL A 636 -12.47 24.73 21.74
C VAL A 636 -11.80 25.67 22.75
N TYR A 637 -10.80 25.20 23.50
CA TYR A 637 -10.05 26.07 24.42
C TYR A 637 -9.36 27.25 23.69
N HIS A 638 -8.80 27.02 22.50
CA HIS A 638 -8.19 28.08 21.71
C HIS A 638 -9.21 29.15 21.31
N LYS A 639 -10.43 28.77 20.92
CA LYS A 639 -11.53 29.71 20.61
C LYS A 639 -12.03 30.47 21.84
N MET A 640 -11.99 29.84 23.02
CA MET A 640 -12.31 30.47 24.30
C MET A 640 -11.23 31.45 24.79
N GLY A 641 -10.04 31.47 24.17
CA GLY A 641 -8.90 32.28 24.62
C GLY A 641 -8.06 31.61 25.72
N GLU A 642 -8.38 30.36 26.09
CA GLU A 642 -7.69 29.57 27.12
C GLU A 642 -6.46 28.87 26.51
N TYR A 643 -5.48 29.67 26.06
CA TYR A 643 -4.37 29.19 25.24
C TYR A 643 -3.46 28.16 25.92
N SER A 644 -3.29 28.22 27.24
CA SER A 644 -2.49 27.24 27.98
C SER A 644 -3.13 25.84 27.96
N HIS A 645 -4.45 25.77 28.11
CA HIS A 645 -5.20 24.52 28.00
C HIS A 645 -5.15 24.01 26.55
N ALA A 646 -5.36 24.89 25.57
CA ALA A 646 -5.27 24.53 24.15
C ALA A 646 -3.93 23.92 23.78
N LEU A 647 -2.82 24.53 24.24
CA LEU A 647 -1.47 24.05 24.00
C LEU A 647 -1.26 22.64 24.56
N SER A 648 -1.62 22.43 25.84
CA SER A 648 -1.52 21.11 26.49
C SER A 648 -2.26 20.02 25.71
N PHE A 649 -3.47 20.30 25.22
CA PHE A 649 -4.25 19.34 24.44
C PHE A 649 -3.66 19.07 23.06
N TYR A 650 -3.17 20.09 22.35
CA TYR A 650 -2.50 19.90 21.07
C TYR A 650 -1.16 19.16 21.20
N GLU A 651 -0.41 19.38 22.27
CA GLU A 651 0.84 18.65 22.54
C GLU A 651 0.59 17.16 22.78
N ASN A 652 -0.46 16.80 23.52
CA ASN A 652 -0.87 15.39 23.67
C ASN A 652 -1.22 14.74 22.32
N ALA A 653 -1.96 15.44 21.45
CA ALA A 653 -2.26 14.94 20.10
C ALA A 653 -0.98 14.80 19.25
N HIS A 654 -0.07 15.75 19.36
CA HIS A 654 1.21 15.75 18.65
C HIS A 654 2.10 14.58 19.07
N GLU A 655 2.22 14.30 20.37
CA GLU A 655 3.04 13.21 20.91
C GLU A 655 2.59 11.84 20.38
N ILE A 656 1.28 11.61 20.31
CA ILE A 656 0.73 10.38 19.73
C ILE A 656 1.08 10.30 18.25
N TRP A 657 0.85 11.37 17.48
CA TRP A 657 1.19 11.38 16.04
C TRP A 657 2.67 11.18 15.77
N GLN A 658 3.54 11.77 16.59
CA GLN A 658 4.99 11.63 16.48
C GLN A 658 5.47 10.19 16.70
N ARG A 659 4.80 9.44 17.59
CA ARG A 659 5.12 8.03 17.86
C ARG A 659 4.57 7.07 16.82
N THR A 660 3.50 7.44 16.13
CA THR A 660 2.70 6.52 15.29
C THR A 660 2.90 6.71 13.80
N LEU A 661 3.24 7.91 13.35
CA LEU A 661 3.35 8.23 11.93
C LEU A 661 4.80 8.34 11.45
N PRO A 662 5.05 8.09 10.15
CA PRO A 662 6.31 8.44 9.53
C PRO A 662 6.65 9.92 9.72
N LEU A 663 7.95 10.24 9.82
CA LEU A 663 8.45 11.59 10.12
C LEU A 663 7.96 12.69 9.15
N ASN A 664 7.56 12.34 7.93
CA ASN A 664 7.07 13.28 6.93
C ASN A 664 5.55 13.20 6.71
N HIS A 665 4.77 12.64 7.66
CA HIS A 665 3.33 12.51 7.46
C HIS A 665 2.58 13.86 7.58
N PRO A 666 1.63 14.20 6.68
CA PRO A 666 0.88 15.47 6.71
C PRO A 666 0.17 15.80 8.03
N HIS A 667 -0.36 14.80 8.75
CA HIS A 667 -0.98 15.04 10.07
C HIS A 667 0.01 15.57 11.12
N LEU A 668 1.28 15.18 11.05
CA LEU A 668 2.30 15.72 11.96
C LEU A 668 2.52 17.21 11.69
N ALA A 669 2.52 17.61 10.41
CA ALA A 669 2.57 19.03 10.04
C ALA A 669 1.33 19.81 10.50
N ALA A 670 0.14 19.24 10.37
CA ALA A 670 -1.10 19.86 10.86
C ALA A 670 -1.05 20.13 12.38
N SER A 671 -0.54 19.17 13.17
CA SER A 671 -0.38 19.35 14.62
C SER A 671 0.62 20.46 14.98
N TYR A 672 1.75 20.56 14.28
CA TYR A 672 2.69 21.69 14.43
C TYR A 672 2.04 23.03 14.09
N ASN A 673 1.19 23.07 13.05
CA ASN A 673 0.45 24.28 12.70
C ASN A 673 -0.52 24.71 13.81
N ASN A 674 -1.25 23.77 14.42
CA ASN A 674 -2.14 24.09 15.54
C ASN A 674 -1.37 24.66 16.75
N ILE A 675 -0.26 24.02 17.12
CA ILE A 675 0.64 24.50 18.18
C ILE A 675 1.19 25.89 17.86
N GLY A 676 1.65 26.11 16.63
CA GLY A 676 2.17 27.40 16.17
C GLY A 676 1.14 28.53 16.26
N GLN A 677 -0.12 28.25 15.94
CA GLN A 677 -1.19 29.24 16.08
C GLN A 677 -1.46 29.62 17.54
N VAL A 678 -1.41 28.65 18.46
CA VAL A 678 -1.55 28.94 19.90
C VAL A 678 -0.39 29.81 20.39
N TYR A 679 0.85 29.46 20.06
CA TYR A 679 2.01 30.30 20.42
C TYR A 679 1.90 31.72 19.84
N LYS A 680 1.42 31.87 18.61
CA LYS A 680 1.18 33.19 18.01
C LYS A 680 0.17 34.01 18.82
N ARG A 681 -0.92 33.39 19.27
CA ARG A 681 -1.95 34.06 20.10
C ARG A 681 -1.44 34.42 21.50
N MET A 682 -0.50 33.64 22.04
CA MET A 682 0.20 33.95 23.29
C MET A 682 1.29 35.03 23.15
N GLY A 683 1.59 35.50 21.92
CA GLY A 683 2.68 36.44 21.66
C GLY A 683 4.07 35.79 21.62
N GLU A 684 4.17 34.46 21.71
CA GLU A 684 5.44 33.72 21.65
C GLU A 684 5.86 33.47 20.19
N TYR A 685 6.13 34.55 19.45
CA TYR A 685 6.31 34.52 18.00
C TYR A 685 7.48 33.64 17.54
N SER A 686 8.57 33.54 18.32
CA SER A 686 9.71 32.68 17.99
C SER A 686 9.35 31.19 18.00
N LYS A 687 8.55 30.74 18.98
CA LYS A 687 8.05 29.37 19.05
C LYS A 687 6.99 29.11 17.97
N ALA A 688 6.17 30.10 17.66
CA ALA A 688 5.20 30.03 16.56
C ALA A 688 5.90 29.82 15.20
N LEU A 689 6.91 30.63 14.88
CA LEU A 689 7.74 30.48 13.67
C LEU A 689 8.38 29.10 13.61
N SER A 690 9.04 28.66 14.69
CA SER A 690 9.67 27.33 14.73
C SER A 690 8.69 26.19 14.44
N SER A 691 7.47 26.28 14.98
CA SER A 691 6.43 25.28 14.75
C SER A 691 5.93 25.30 13.30
N HIS A 692 5.62 26.47 12.75
CA HIS A 692 5.16 26.60 11.37
C HIS A 692 6.23 26.23 10.33
N GLU A 693 7.50 26.52 10.59
CA GLU A 693 8.62 26.12 9.72
C GLU A 693 8.81 24.60 9.70
N LYS A 694 8.66 23.92 10.85
CA LYS A 694 8.66 22.45 10.93
C LYS A 694 7.49 21.87 10.12
N ALA A 695 6.29 22.42 10.25
CA ALA A 695 5.13 22.01 9.46
C ALA A 695 5.38 22.17 7.95
N LEU A 696 5.87 23.34 7.53
CA LEU A 696 6.20 23.64 6.14
C LEU A 696 7.24 22.66 5.57
N LYS A 697 8.29 22.36 6.33
CA LYS A 697 9.34 21.41 5.93
C LYS A 697 8.79 20.00 5.69
N ILE A 698 7.85 19.55 6.52
CA ILE A 698 7.17 18.26 6.36
C ILE A 698 6.31 18.29 5.09
N TYR A 699 5.44 19.30 4.94
CA TYR A 699 4.58 19.40 3.77
C TYR A 699 5.34 19.48 2.45
N LEU A 700 6.46 20.21 2.39
CA LEU A 700 7.31 20.30 1.19
C LEU A 700 7.89 18.94 0.75
N LYS A 701 8.06 18.01 1.69
CA LYS A 701 8.52 16.64 1.38
C LYS A 701 7.38 15.69 1.04
N ALA A 702 6.21 15.92 1.63
CA ALA A 702 5.10 14.99 1.61
C ALA A 702 4.07 15.27 0.51
N LEU A 703 3.95 16.53 0.09
CA LEU A 703 2.88 17.01 -0.78
C LEU A 703 3.45 17.60 -2.07
N PRO A 704 2.69 17.55 -3.18
CA PRO A 704 3.02 18.31 -4.38
C PRO A 704 3.20 19.81 -4.09
N SER A 705 4.06 20.48 -4.87
CA SER A 705 4.42 21.89 -4.65
C SER A 705 3.23 22.86 -4.72
N ASN A 706 2.12 22.42 -5.29
CA ASN A 706 0.89 23.18 -5.49
C ASN A 706 -0.20 22.81 -4.44
N HIS A 707 0.09 22.02 -3.41
CA HIS A 707 -0.94 21.60 -2.45
C HIS A 707 -1.45 22.77 -1.57
N PRO A 708 -2.77 22.88 -1.31
CA PRO A 708 -3.35 23.97 -0.49
C PRO A 708 -2.76 24.12 0.92
N ASP A 709 -2.36 23.02 1.56
CA ASP A 709 -1.74 23.03 2.89
C ASP A 709 -0.38 23.78 2.94
N LEU A 710 0.35 23.80 1.82
CA LEU A 710 1.56 24.62 1.70
C LEU A 710 1.19 26.10 1.74
N ALA A 711 0.14 26.51 1.02
CA ALA A 711 -0.34 27.89 1.05
C ALA A 711 -0.80 28.30 2.46
N SER A 712 -1.50 27.41 3.17
CA SER A 712 -1.90 27.66 4.57
C SER A 712 -0.70 27.83 5.50
N SER A 713 0.36 27.04 5.32
CA SER A 713 1.58 27.14 6.12
C SER A 713 2.34 28.43 5.85
N TYR A 714 2.50 28.83 4.59
CA TYR A 714 3.09 30.13 4.23
C TYR A 714 2.28 31.30 4.78
N ASN A 715 0.95 31.23 4.68
CA ASN A 715 0.06 32.25 5.24
C ASN A 715 0.20 32.36 6.77
N ASN A 716 0.33 31.24 7.49
CA ASN A 716 0.52 31.26 8.93
C ASN A 716 1.86 31.90 9.33
N ILE A 717 2.95 31.58 8.61
CA ILE A 717 4.26 32.23 8.82
C ILE A 717 4.18 33.74 8.53
N GLY A 718 3.53 34.13 7.42
CA GLY A 718 3.30 35.53 7.09
C GLY A 718 2.55 36.27 8.20
N SER A 719 1.51 35.64 8.77
CA SER A 719 0.74 36.17 9.90
C SER A 719 1.55 36.32 11.19
N VAL A 720 2.56 35.47 11.44
CA VAL A 720 3.46 35.67 12.58
C VAL A 720 4.35 36.88 12.35
N TYR A 721 4.95 37.03 11.17
CA TYR A 721 5.78 38.20 10.84
C TYR A 721 4.99 39.51 10.86
N ASP A 722 3.74 39.47 10.40
CA ASP A 722 2.80 40.62 10.44
C ASP A 722 2.59 41.09 11.88
N ASN A 723 2.29 40.15 12.80
CA ASN A 723 2.16 40.45 14.23
C ASN A 723 3.46 40.93 14.90
N MET A 724 4.62 40.56 14.35
CA MET A 724 5.93 41.05 14.81
C MET A 724 6.28 42.44 14.26
N GLY A 725 5.50 42.98 13.33
CA GLY A 725 5.82 44.23 12.62
C GLY A 725 6.83 44.07 11.48
N GLU A 726 7.18 42.84 11.09
CA GLU A 726 8.09 42.54 9.98
C GLU A 726 7.32 42.45 8.65
N TYR A 727 6.67 43.56 8.28
CA TYR A 727 5.71 43.64 7.17
C TYR A 727 6.27 43.20 5.81
N SER A 728 7.53 43.49 5.48
CA SER A 728 8.13 43.05 4.22
C SER A 728 8.28 41.53 4.13
N LYS A 729 8.60 40.86 5.24
CA LYS A 729 8.63 39.39 5.29
C LYS A 729 7.22 38.82 5.21
N ALA A 730 6.28 39.40 5.95
CA ALA A 730 4.87 39.01 5.90
C ALA A 730 4.31 39.06 4.47
N PHE A 731 4.56 40.16 3.76
CA PHE A 731 4.18 40.34 2.36
C PHE A 731 4.70 39.22 1.46
N SER A 732 6.01 38.93 1.52
CA SER A 732 6.62 37.86 0.71
C SER A 732 6.00 36.48 0.97
N PHE A 733 5.68 36.18 2.23
CA PHE A 733 5.04 34.92 2.60
C PHE A 733 3.57 34.84 2.17
N TYR A 734 2.83 35.94 2.27
CA TYR A 734 1.45 36.02 1.78
C TYR A 734 1.39 35.92 0.25
N GLU A 735 2.33 36.51 -0.49
CA GLU A 735 2.42 36.35 -1.95
C GLU A 735 2.64 34.90 -2.37
N LYS A 736 3.58 34.18 -1.73
CA LYS A 736 3.78 32.75 -1.98
C LYS A 736 2.52 31.92 -1.72
N ALA A 737 1.79 32.23 -0.64
CA ALA A 737 0.53 31.56 -0.37
C ALA A 737 -0.53 31.86 -1.45
N LEU A 738 -0.58 33.09 -1.95
CA LEU A 738 -1.48 33.49 -3.03
C LEU A 738 -1.15 32.78 -4.35
N GLU A 739 0.13 32.71 -4.73
CA GLU A 739 0.61 32.03 -5.95
C GLU A 739 0.19 30.55 -5.98
N ILE A 740 0.36 29.84 -4.86
CA ILE A 740 -0.07 28.44 -4.73
C ILE A 740 -1.59 28.32 -4.81
N ARG A 741 -2.35 29.25 -4.22
CA ARG A 741 -3.82 29.24 -4.32
C ARG A 741 -4.28 29.50 -5.75
N GLN A 742 -3.62 30.42 -6.48
CA GLN A 742 -3.95 30.79 -7.86
C GLN A 742 -3.80 29.63 -8.84
N THR A 743 -2.90 28.69 -8.58
CA THR A 743 -2.67 27.54 -9.46
C THR A 743 -3.69 26.40 -9.29
N ASN A 744 -4.48 26.35 -8.21
CA ASN A 744 -5.29 25.17 -7.87
C ASN A 744 -6.76 25.43 -7.54
N LEU A 745 -7.11 26.66 -7.20
CA LEU A 745 -8.46 26.99 -6.77
C LEU A 745 -9.15 27.82 -7.86
N PRO A 746 -10.45 27.58 -8.14
CA PRO A 746 -11.21 28.41 -9.05
C PRO A 746 -11.21 29.85 -8.55
N SER A 747 -11.13 30.83 -9.45
CA SER A 747 -10.85 32.25 -9.14
C SER A 747 -11.78 32.92 -8.13
N ASN A 748 -12.91 32.29 -7.81
CA ASN A 748 -13.91 32.72 -6.83
C ASN A 748 -13.80 32.02 -5.45
N HIS A 749 -12.78 31.21 -5.22
CA HIS A 749 -12.65 30.46 -3.96
C HIS A 749 -12.41 31.41 -2.75
N PRO A 750 -13.10 31.24 -1.61
CA PRO A 750 -13.02 32.16 -0.46
C PRO A 750 -11.61 32.38 0.13
N SER A 751 -10.69 31.43 -0.04
CA SER A 751 -9.30 31.57 0.40
C SER A 751 -8.54 32.69 -0.34
N PHE A 752 -8.95 33.05 -1.56
CA PHE A 752 -8.40 34.22 -2.27
C PHE A 752 -8.73 35.50 -1.54
N ALA A 753 -9.98 35.65 -1.07
CA ALA A 753 -10.39 36.83 -0.32
C ALA A 753 -9.56 37.02 0.96
N THR A 754 -9.27 35.93 1.67
CA THR A 754 -8.40 35.97 2.86
C THR A 754 -6.96 36.36 2.50
N SER A 755 -6.42 35.82 1.40
CA SER A 755 -5.06 36.15 0.91
C SER A 755 -4.95 37.63 0.56
N TYR A 756 -5.90 38.12 -0.24
CA TYR A 756 -5.94 39.51 -0.67
C TYR A 756 -6.16 40.45 0.52
N ASN A 757 -7.01 40.10 1.48
CA ASN A 757 -7.22 40.89 2.68
C ASN A 757 -5.93 41.01 3.52
N ASN A 758 -5.20 39.91 3.71
CA ASN A 758 -3.95 39.93 4.47
C ASN A 758 -2.87 40.77 3.76
N ILE A 759 -2.73 40.62 2.45
CA ILE A 759 -1.79 41.43 1.64
C ILE A 759 -2.20 42.91 1.69
N ALA A 760 -3.49 43.21 1.57
CA ALA A 760 -4.01 44.57 1.62
C ALA A 760 -3.71 45.25 2.96
N GLY A 761 -3.90 44.54 4.07
CA GLY A 761 -3.56 45.05 5.41
C GLY A 761 -2.08 45.39 5.55
N VAL A 762 -1.20 44.50 5.07
CA VAL A 762 0.25 44.76 5.07
C VAL A 762 0.62 45.95 4.17
N CYS A 763 0.06 46.03 2.96
CA CYS A 763 0.26 47.18 2.06
C CYS A 763 -0.20 48.50 2.69
N TYR A 764 -1.33 48.49 3.43
CA TYR A 764 -1.84 49.66 4.12
C TYR A 764 -0.86 50.15 5.19
N ILE A 765 -0.32 49.24 6.01
CA ILE A 765 0.65 49.60 7.05
C ILE A 765 1.98 50.07 6.44
N MET A 766 2.36 49.53 5.28
CA MET A 766 3.51 49.98 4.49
C MET A 766 3.24 51.28 3.71
N GLU A 767 2.10 51.93 3.90
CA GLU A 767 1.66 53.18 3.24
C GLU A 767 1.51 53.08 1.71
N ASP A 768 1.45 51.87 1.14
CA ASP A 768 1.08 51.65 -0.26
C ASP A 768 -0.45 51.56 -0.39
N TYR A 769 -1.11 52.70 -0.15
CA TYR A 769 -2.57 52.79 -0.13
C TYR A 769 -3.21 52.41 -1.47
N SER A 770 -2.50 52.62 -2.58
CA SER A 770 -2.95 52.26 -3.93
C SER A 770 -3.08 50.74 -4.11
N LYS A 771 -2.06 49.97 -3.69
CA LYS A 771 -2.11 48.51 -3.71
C LYS A 771 -3.08 47.97 -2.66
N ALA A 772 -3.09 48.56 -1.46
CA ALA A 772 -4.00 48.16 -0.39
C ALA A 772 -5.46 48.24 -0.85
N LEU A 773 -5.86 49.36 -1.47
CA LEU A 773 -7.20 49.53 -2.01
C LEU A 773 -7.53 48.47 -3.06
N SER A 774 -6.63 48.25 -4.04
CA SER A 774 -6.83 47.25 -5.09
C SER A 774 -7.05 45.83 -4.53
N TYR A 775 -6.27 45.44 -3.52
CA TYR A 775 -6.41 44.13 -2.91
C TYR A 775 -7.66 44.01 -2.02
N PHE A 776 -8.02 45.04 -1.25
CA PHE A 776 -9.27 45.03 -0.49
C PHE A 776 -10.50 44.95 -1.39
N GLU A 777 -10.51 45.65 -2.53
CA GLU A 777 -11.61 45.57 -3.51
C GLU A 777 -11.75 44.17 -4.10
N ARG A 778 -10.62 43.51 -4.43
CA ARG A 778 -10.63 42.10 -4.88
C ARG A 778 -11.11 41.15 -3.79
N ALA A 779 -10.72 41.38 -2.53
CA ALA A 779 -11.21 40.58 -1.40
C ALA A 779 -12.72 40.75 -1.21
N LEU A 780 -13.22 41.99 -1.31
CA LEU A 780 -14.63 42.32 -1.16
C LEU A 780 -15.51 41.65 -2.22
N ASP A 781 -15.12 41.71 -3.49
CA ASP A 781 -15.86 41.08 -4.60
C ASP A 781 -16.03 39.57 -4.36
N ILE A 782 -14.96 38.90 -3.93
CA ILE A 782 -15.01 37.45 -3.65
C ILE A 782 -15.88 37.18 -2.40
N PHE A 783 -15.73 37.94 -1.32
CA PHE A 783 -16.56 37.75 -0.13
C PHE A 783 -18.05 38.00 -0.40
N GLN A 784 -18.41 39.00 -1.22
CA GLN A 784 -19.80 39.28 -1.59
C GLN A 784 -20.45 38.18 -2.41
N ARG A 785 -19.66 37.46 -3.23
CA ARG A 785 -20.14 36.31 -4.00
C ARG A 785 -20.24 35.04 -3.17
N ALA A 786 -19.40 34.90 -2.15
CA ALA A 786 -19.26 33.67 -1.37
C ALA A 786 -20.05 33.66 -0.04
N LEU A 787 -20.35 34.82 0.53
CA LEU A 787 -20.90 34.94 1.89
C LEU A 787 -22.20 35.76 1.90
N PRO A 788 -23.09 35.55 2.89
CA PRO A 788 -24.27 36.38 3.06
C PRO A 788 -23.90 37.85 3.24
N PRO A 789 -24.71 38.82 2.77
CA PRO A 789 -24.39 40.26 2.87
C PRO A 789 -24.13 40.79 4.28
N THR A 790 -24.61 40.08 5.31
CA THR A 790 -24.46 40.40 6.73
C THR A 790 -23.21 39.79 7.36
N HIS A 791 -22.39 39.06 6.60
CA HIS A 791 -21.22 38.37 7.13
C HIS A 791 -20.15 39.38 7.58
N ALA A 792 -19.59 39.17 8.79
CA ALA A 792 -18.64 40.09 9.43
C ALA A 792 -17.49 40.51 8.51
N ASN A 793 -16.83 39.56 7.83
CA ASN A 793 -15.74 39.85 6.89
C ASN A 793 -16.09 40.86 5.79
N ILE A 794 -17.33 40.88 5.27
CA ILE A 794 -17.75 41.88 4.26
C ILE A 794 -17.79 43.27 4.89
N ILE A 795 -18.29 43.37 6.13
CA ILE A 795 -18.37 44.62 6.88
C ILE A 795 -16.96 45.14 7.16
N THR A 796 -16.08 44.29 7.70
CA THR A 796 -14.71 44.67 8.05
C THR A 796 -13.88 45.10 6.83
N VAL A 797 -14.04 44.43 5.70
CA VAL A 797 -13.33 44.83 4.46
C VAL A 797 -13.87 46.15 3.92
N LYS A 798 -15.17 46.41 3.98
CA LYS A 798 -15.74 47.71 3.56
C LYS A 798 -15.22 48.85 4.43
N GLU A 799 -15.19 48.66 5.75
CA GLU A 799 -14.60 49.63 6.68
C GLU A 799 -13.13 49.89 6.35
N SER A 800 -12.37 48.83 6.05
CA SER A 800 -10.96 48.93 5.65
C SER A 800 -10.79 49.72 4.34
N ILE A 801 -11.65 49.50 3.35
CA ILE A 801 -11.67 50.26 2.09
C ILE A 801 -11.94 51.74 2.36
N ASP A 802 -12.92 52.06 3.20
CA ASP A 802 -13.27 53.45 3.53
C ASP A 802 -12.13 54.15 4.28
N ILE A 803 -11.41 53.43 5.16
CA ILE A 803 -10.21 53.93 5.83
C ILE A 803 -9.10 54.20 4.81
N VAL A 804 -8.81 53.25 3.91
CA VAL A 804 -7.75 53.42 2.89
C VAL A 804 -8.07 54.60 1.96
N LYS A 805 -9.34 54.77 1.56
CA LYS A 805 -9.80 55.90 0.73
C LYS A 805 -9.66 57.26 1.39
N LYS A 806 -9.65 57.35 2.71
CA LYS A 806 -9.39 58.61 3.44
C LYS A 806 -7.92 58.99 3.47
N ASN A 807 -7.03 58.01 3.25
CA ASN A 807 -5.57 58.18 3.29
C ASN A 807 -4.95 58.25 1.88
N LEU A 808 -5.74 58.00 0.83
CA LEU A 808 -5.44 58.27 -0.58
C LEU A 808 -5.74 59.73 -0.93
#